data_AF-A0A0S7Y8N8-F1
#
_entry.id   AF-A0A0S7Y8N8-F1
#
_cell.length_a   1.000
_cell.length_b   1.000
_cell.length_c   1.000
_cell.angle_alpha   90.00
_cell.angle_beta   90.00
_cell.angle_gamma   90.00
#
_symmetry.space_group_name_H-M   'P 1'
#
loop_
_entity.id
_entity.type
_entity.pdbx_description
1 polymer ?
#
loop_
_entity_poly.entity_id
_entity_poly.type
_entity_poly.pdbx_seq_one_letter_code
_entity_poly.pdbx_strand_id
1 'polypeptide(L)'
;MVGVGAVAAVVFAVAAIVIAPAGAAEPAVTHVTGSRATFVHRVPLFDSENGAVAPDKDPCMPFSYRTSCTKCHDYDQVRQGWHFNATDPEVDPGRPGQPWFWCDAKTGTVLPLSYRTWPNVWQPDQVGMSPWTFCLNFGHHLPGGGPGEKTDVKDPGARWLVAGKLGINCGACHSGSPAYDPIEWYLQIARQNFMWAAAACTDLASVTGAAASMPASYDPFMGPDDERQAKAAPAVIYDASRFNAKGEVFFDLPAQPPDMRCYFCHSLTEVGPDSPEPWATDADVHLVSGLTCSDCHRNGLDHRITRNYEGEPLGKEHPALASLTCRGCHLGEQSAACGPDTMGGRLGAPVPEHVGLPTIHLERLACTTCHAGLYPRQTTRRIQTSRAHLIEFQGPHRDPDALPRVVEPVFVRCKEDGTIGPRRMVWPAFWCRIEKSPEAHVAEKVTPLGPDTVYDMAKDAFDKEIKAKGESEGAAETNDRTGLTAERILAVLAMLREKDEKKGEFAYVCAGKLYRAGAAGALAAADHAAAWPAAWPIGHNVRPAAQSLGTGECTDCHGFDAPIAFGEVEVPSPATIGQGVTMAMYEFQDRDPLELKAWAMSYLFRPMFKVVGFATAGVIAAILLLYLFMGLAALLRWAGTKAPPGPA
;
A
#
# COMPACT_ATOMS: atom_id res chain seq x y z
N MET A 1 7.04 -45.37 -82.60
CA MET A 1 8.28 -46.07 -82.99
C MET A 1 9.43 -45.49 -82.18
N VAL A 2 9.98 -46.33 -81.30
CA VAL A 2 11.40 -46.47 -80.84
C VAL A 2 12.28 -45.22 -80.63
N GLY A 3 12.90 -45.14 -79.44
CA GLY A 3 14.21 -44.48 -79.21
C GLY A 3 14.22 -43.51 -78.03
N VAL A 4 14.41 -43.95 -76.77
CA VAL A 4 15.69 -44.13 -76.04
C VAL A 4 16.48 -42.83 -75.84
N GLY A 5 16.70 -42.42 -74.58
CA GLY A 5 17.64 -41.35 -74.22
C GLY A 5 17.63 -40.97 -72.74
N ALA A 6 18.32 -41.76 -71.92
CA ALA A 6 18.78 -41.56 -70.55
C ALA A 6 18.59 -40.17 -69.87
N VAL A 7 18.00 -40.17 -68.67
CA VAL A 7 18.25 -39.12 -67.67
C VAL A 7 18.69 -39.81 -66.38
N ALA A 8 19.88 -39.41 -65.94
CA ALA A 8 20.60 -39.94 -64.79
C ALA A 8 19.83 -39.74 -63.48
N ALA A 9 19.88 -40.78 -62.65
CA ALA A 9 19.42 -40.77 -61.27
C ALA A 9 20.34 -39.86 -60.42
N VAL A 10 19.75 -38.82 -59.82
CA VAL A 10 20.31 -38.16 -58.64
C VAL A 10 19.37 -38.47 -57.48
N VAL A 11 19.80 -39.40 -56.62
CA VAL A 11 19.12 -39.73 -55.38
C VAL A 11 19.45 -38.63 -54.37
N PHE A 12 18.51 -37.70 -54.15
CA PHE A 12 18.50 -36.90 -52.93
C PHE A 12 17.69 -37.65 -51.89
N ALA A 13 18.38 -38.30 -50.95
CA ALA A 13 17.78 -38.83 -49.74
C ALA A 13 17.42 -37.63 -48.83
N VAL A 14 16.18 -37.15 -48.93
CA VAL A 14 15.60 -36.25 -47.94
C VAL A 14 15.23 -37.10 -46.73
N ALA A 15 16.07 -37.06 -45.70
CA ALA A 15 15.68 -37.56 -44.38
C ALA A 15 14.56 -36.67 -43.84
N ALA A 16 13.32 -37.14 -43.93
CA ALA A 16 12.21 -36.55 -43.22
C ALA A 16 12.41 -36.81 -41.72
N ILE A 17 13.04 -35.86 -41.03
CA ILE A 17 12.95 -35.76 -39.58
C ILE A 17 11.49 -35.43 -39.28
N VAL A 18 10.74 -36.44 -38.85
CA VAL A 18 9.42 -36.26 -38.22
C VAL A 18 9.69 -35.55 -36.90
N ILE A 19 9.64 -34.21 -36.93
CA ILE A 19 9.50 -33.42 -35.72
C ILE A 19 8.08 -33.71 -35.24
N ALA A 20 7.96 -34.54 -34.20
CA ALA A 20 6.72 -34.65 -33.46
C ALA A 20 6.35 -33.23 -33.00
N PRO A 21 5.15 -32.72 -33.30
CA PRO A 21 4.74 -31.45 -32.75
C PRO A 21 4.81 -31.59 -31.22
N ALA A 22 5.52 -30.66 -30.58
CA ALA A 22 5.41 -30.48 -29.14
C ALA A 22 3.90 -30.45 -28.82
N GLY A 23 3.44 -31.39 -28.00
CA GLY A 23 2.03 -31.48 -27.64
C GLY A 23 1.59 -30.10 -27.15
N ALA A 24 0.69 -29.46 -27.90
CA ALA A 24 0.03 -28.27 -27.42
C ALA A 24 -0.61 -28.64 -26.08
N ALA A 25 -0.24 -27.93 -25.02
CA ALA A 25 -0.89 -28.09 -23.73
C ALA A 25 -2.40 -27.99 -23.95
N GLU A 26 -3.16 -29.01 -23.53
CA GLU A 26 -4.61 -28.92 -23.53
C GLU A 26 -5.00 -27.63 -22.78
N PRO A 27 -5.91 -26.80 -23.33
CA PRO A 27 -6.32 -25.59 -22.66
C PRO A 27 -6.87 -25.96 -21.27
N ALA A 28 -6.39 -25.27 -20.23
CA ALA A 28 -6.87 -25.47 -18.87
C ALA A 28 -8.40 -25.35 -18.88
N VAL A 29 -9.10 -26.44 -18.56
CA VAL A 29 -10.55 -26.42 -18.44
C VAL A 29 -10.86 -25.72 -17.12
N THR A 30 -11.48 -24.54 -17.17
CA THR A 30 -11.94 -23.87 -15.96
C THR A 30 -13.02 -24.74 -15.30
N HIS A 31 -12.66 -25.42 -14.21
CA HIS A 31 -13.61 -26.23 -13.46
C HIS A 31 -14.51 -25.31 -12.64
N VAL A 32 -15.70 -25.01 -13.16
CA VAL A 32 -16.71 -24.21 -12.46
C VAL A 32 -17.68 -25.12 -11.74
N THR A 33 -17.77 -25.00 -10.41
CA THR A 33 -18.89 -25.57 -9.65
C THR A 33 -19.96 -24.49 -9.49
N GLY A 34 -21.22 -24.79 -9.80
CA GLY A 34 -22.34 -23.86 -9.60
C GLY A 34 -22.85 -23.79 -8.14
N SER A 35 -22.14 -24.43 -7.21
CA SER A 35 -22.53 -24.50 -5.80
C SER A 35 -22.08 -23.26 -5.05
N ARG A 36 -22.86 -22.86 -4.03
CA ARG A 36 -22.42 -21.88 -3.03
C ARG A 36 -21.52 -22.48 -1.95
N ALA A 37 -21.42 -23.80 -1.89
CA ALA A 37 -20.46 -24.48 -1.03
C ALA A 37 -19.09 -24.55 -1.71
N THR A 38 -18.03 -24.36 -0.93
CA THR A 38 -16.65 -24.47 -1.39
C THR A 38 -16.37 -25.86 -1.94
N PHE A 39 -15.73 -25.93 -3.11
CA PHE A 39 -15.23 -27.18 -3.66
C PHE A 39 -14.14 -27.76 -2.75
N VAL A 40 -14.14 -29.08 -2.55
CA VAL A 40 -13.13 -29.75 -1.72
C VAL A 40 -11.86 -29.95 -2.55
N HIS A 41 -10.81 -29.18 -2.24
CA HIS A 41 -9.54 -29.26 -2.95
C HIS A 41 -8.73 -30.47 -2.47
N ARG A 42 -8.93 -31.61 -3.13
CA ARG A 42 -8.04 -32.79 -3.04
C ARG A 42 -7.29 -32.94 -4.34
N VAL A 43 -5.99 -32.70 -4.33
CA VAL A 43 -5.18 -32.60 -5.55
C VAL A 43 -3.87 -33.37 -5.42
N PRO A 44 -3.36 -33.98 -6.52
CA PRO A 44 -1.99 -34.44 -6.58
C PRO A 44 -1.02 -33.25 -6.60
N LEU A 45 0.16 -33.43 -6.01
CA LEU A 45 1.20 -32.41 -5.96
C LEU A 45 2.22 -32.58 -7.08
N PHE A 46 2.70 -31.46 -7.61
CA PHE A 46 3.77 -31.40 -8.61
C PHE A 46 4.81 -30.35 -8.21
N ASP A 47 6.07 -30.59 -8.53
CA ASP A 47 7.18 -29.65 -8.37
C ASP A 47 7.20 -28.61 -9.51
N SER A 48 8.17 -27.70 -9.50
CA SER A 48 8.29 -26.64 -10.50
C SER A 48 8.54 -27.13 -11.94
N GLU A 49 9.08 -28.33 -12.10
CA GLU A 49 9.36 -28.98 -13.39
C GLU A 49 8.24 -29.96 -13.80
N ASN A 50 7.09 -29.88 -13.13
CA ASN A 50 5.91 -30.74 -13.34
C ASN A 50 6.17 -32.23 -13.00
N GLY A 51 7.19 -32.51 -12.21
CA GLY A 51 7.43 -33.83 -11.62
C GLY A 51 6.43 -34.10 -10.48
N ALA A 52 5.88 -35.30 -10.41
CA ALA A 52 4.96 -35.67 -9.32
C ALA A 52 5.69 -35.63 -7.97
N VAL A 53 5.06 -35.12 -6.92
CA VAL A 53 5.62 -35.06 -5.57
C VAL A 53 5.01 -36.17 -4.72
N ALA A 54 5.86 -36.93 -4.03
CA ALA A 54 5.44 -37.95 -3.08
C ALA A 54 6.46 -38.06 -1.93
N PRO A 55 6.03 -38.48 -0.72
CA PRO A 55 6.90 -38.54 0.46
C PRO A 55 8.11 -39.50 0.33
N ASP A 56 8.01 -40.50 -0.54
CA ASP A 56 9.01 -41.56 -0.74
C ASP A 56 9.97 -41.29 -1.91
N LYS A 57 9.86 -40.15 -2.58
CA LYS A 57 10.78 -39.77 -3.67
C LYS A 57 12.12 -39.26 -3.16
N ASP A 58 13.18 -39.55 -3.93
CA ASP A 58 14.55 -39.11 -3.69
C ASP A 58 15.21 -38.62 -5.01
N PRO A 59 15.63 -37.35 -5.12
CA PRO A 59 15.35 -36.27 -4.16
C PRO A 59 13.85 -35.92 -4.13
N CYS A 60 13.35 -35.58 -2.94
CA CYS A 60 12.01 -35.04 -2.79
C CYS A 60 12.02 -33.54 -3.08
N MET A 61 11.21 -33.08 -4.04
CA MET A 61 11.13 -31.67 -4.42
C MET A 61 9.91 -30.97 -3.77
N PRO A 62 10.00 -29.67 -3.44
CA PRO A 62 8.86 -28.91 -2.93
C PRO A 62 7.80 -28.78 -4.01
N PHE A 63 6.53 -28.82 -3.62
CA PHE A 63 5.44 -28.63 -4.55
C PHE A 63 5.40 -27.16 -4.99
N SER A 64 4.92 -26.94 -6.20
CA SER A 64 4.68 -25.62 -6.76
C SER A 64 3.19 -25.42 -6.99
N TYR A 65 2.63 -24.31 -6.51
CA TYR A 65 1.25 -23.93 -6.84
C TYR A 65 1.07 -23.75 -8.35
N ARG A 66 2.13 -23.29 -9.06
CA ARG A 66 2.09 -23.11 -10.51
C ARG A 66 1.78 -24.39 -11.26
N THR A 67 2.30 -25.53 -10.85
CA THR A 67 2.09 -26.81 -11.54
C THR A 67 1.00 -27.65 -10.87
N SER A 68 0.85 -27.55 -9.55
CA SER A 68 -0.15 -28.31 -8.80
C SER A 68 -1.58 -27.81 -9.04
N CYS A 69 -1.77 -26.51 -9.27
CA CYS A 69 -3.10 -25.91 -9.40
C CYS A 69 -3.53 -25.66 -10.86
N THR A 70 -2.60 -25.70 -11.82
CA THR A 70 -2.87 -25.31 -13.22
C THR A 70 -3.77 -26.25 -14.00
N LYS A 71 -4.00 -27.46 -13.47
CA LYS A 71 -5.02 -28.36 -14.01
C LYS A 71 -6.43 -27.78 -13.92
N CYS A 72 -6.68 -26.88 -12.96
CA CYS A 72 -8.01 -26.30 -12.71
C CYS A 72 -8.06 -24.77 -12.82
N HIS A 73 -6.92 -24.09 -12.63
CA HIS A 73 -6.83 -22.63 -12.61
C HIS A 73 -5.79 -22.13 -13.62
N ASP A 74 -6.13 -21.07 -14.37
CA ASP A 74 -5.16 -20.43 -15.26
C ASP A 74 -4.22 -19.53 -14.44
N TYR A 75 -2.97 -19.97 -14.28
CA TYR A 75 -1.95 -19.23 -13.56
C TYR A 75 -1.58 -17.91 -14.26
N ASP A 76 -1.59 -17.90 -15.60
CA ASP A 76 -1.26 -16.71 -16.39
C ASP A 76 -2.40 -15.69 -16.37
N GLN A 77 -3.63 -16.14 -16.10
CA GLN A 77 -4.73 -15.26 -15.75
C GLN A 77 -4.55 -14.70 -14.32
N VAL A 78 -4.27 -15.54 -13.33
CA VAL A 78 -4.10 -15.14 -11.92
C VAL A 78 -2.97 -14.11 -11.73
N ARG A 79 -1.84 -14.27 -12.44
CA ARG A 79 -0.69 -13.36 -12.30
C ARG A 79 -0.94 -11.93 -12.80
N GLN A 80 -2.10 -11.66 -13.41
CA GLN A 80 -2.53 -10.31 -13.80
C GLN A 80 -3.04 -9.49 -12.61
N GLY A 81 -3.17 -10.11 -11.43
CA GLY A 81 -3.66 -9.45 -10.22
C GLY A 81 -2.74 -8.38 -9.66
N TRP A 82 -3.32 -7.44 -8.89
CA TRP A 82 -2.63 -6.26 -8.36
C TRP A 82 -1.40 -6.55 -7.49
N HIS A 83 -1.36 -7.72 -6.84
CA HIS A 83 -0.22 -8.17 -6.03
C HIS A 83 0.95 -8.71 -6.86
N PHE A 84 0.74 -9.03 -8.14
CA PHE A 84 1.70 -9.76 -8.97
C PHE A 84 2.18 -8.98 -10.18
N ASN A 85 1.36 -8.05 -10.68
CA ASN A 85 1.59 -7.35 -11.95
C ASN A 85 2.37 -6.02 -11.81
N ALA A 86 2.90 -5.69 -10.62
CA ALA A 86 3.53 -4.40 -10.38
C ALA A 86 4.76 -4.14 -11.27
N THR A 87 5.45 -5.19 -11.71
CA THR A 87 6.63 -5.12 -12.58
C THR A 87 6.31 -4.97 -14.07
N ASP A 88 5.03 -5.02 -14.44
CA ASP A 88 4.57 -4.84 -15.81
C ASP A 88 4.36 -3.34 -16.11
N PRO A 89 5.18 -2.73 -16.97
CA PRO A 89 5.08 -1.29 -17.27
C PRO A 89 3.82 -0.92 -18.06
N GLU A 90 3.13 -1.89 -18.67
CA GLU A 90 1.90 -1.64 -19.46
C GLU A 90 0.65 -1.51 -18.58
N VAL A 91 0.75 -1.89 -17.31
CA VAL A 91 -0.37 -1.80 -16.35
C VAL A 91 -0.40 -0.40 -15.74
N ASP A 92 -1.54 0.28 -15.87
CA ASP A 92 -1.80 1.56 -15.21
C ASP A 92 -1.42 1.48 -13.71
N PRO A 93 -0.54 2.37 -13.21
CA PRO A 93 -0.12 2.37 -11.81
C PRO A 93 -1.29 2.61 -10.83
N GLY A 94 -2.41 3.16 -11.31
CA GLY A 94 -3.58 3.52 -10.54
C GLY A 94 -3.26 4.51 -9.40
N ARG A 95 -4.21 4.70 -8.49
CA ARG A 95 -4.03 5.52 -7.28
C ARG A 95 -2.79 5.07 -6.49
N PRO A 96 -2.02 5.95 -5.84
CA PRO A 96 -0.92 5.54 -4.97
C PRO A 96 -1.33 4.53 -3.89
N GLY A 97 -0.51 3.50 -3.69
CA GLY A 97 -0.59 2.56 -2.57
C GLY A 97 0.61 2.74 -1.64
N GLN A 98 0.67 1.96 -0.55
CA GLN A 98 1.85 1.97 0.31
C GLN A 98 3.08 1.48 -0.47
N PRO A 99 4.14 2.30 -0.63
CA PRO A 99 5.37 1.89 -1.26
C PRO A 99 6.13 0.89 -0.37
N TRP A 100 7.15 0.26 -0.94
CA TRP A 100 8.18 -0.43 -0.17
C TRP A 100 9.15 0.61 0.40
N PHE A 101 9.80 0.31 1.52
CA PHE A 101 10.73 1.26 2.12
C PHE A 101 12.09 0.60 2.28
N TRP A 102 13.07 1.03 1.49
CA TRP A 102 14.45 0.62 1.71
C TRP A 102 15.02 1.50 2.81
N CYS A 103 15.03 0.98 4.02
CA CYS A 103 15.49 1.68 5.21
C CYS A 103 16.84 1.13 5.67
N ASP A 104 17.75 2.04 6.01
CA ASP A 104 19.01 1.71 6.67
C ASP A 104 19.34 2.78 7.71
N ALA A 105 19.33 2.37 8.98
CA ALA A 105 19.56 3.29 10.09
C ALA A 105 20.99 3.86 10.08
N LYS A 106 21.98 3.12 9.58
CA LYS A 106 23.39 3.53 9.59
C LYS A 106 23.64 4.70 8.64
N THR A 107 23.10 4.63 7.44
CA THR A 107 23.16 5.71 6.44
C THR A 107 22.02 6.71 6.59
N GLY A 108 21.07 6.49 7.50
CA GLY A 108 19.87 7.32 7.65
C GLY A 108 18.95 7.26 6.44
N THR A 109 19.05 6.19 5.65
CA THR A 109 18.26 6.05 4.42
C THR A 109 16.85 5.61 4.76
N VAL A 110 15.87 6.27 4.16
CA VAL A 110 14.45 5.96 4.09
C VAL A 110 14.03 6.27 2.65
N LEU A 111 14.04 5.24 1.81
CA LEU A 111 13.75 5.38 0.39
C LEU A 111 12.45 4.66 0.01
N PRO A 112 11.36 5.39 -0.26
CA PRO A 112 10.13 4.86 -0.84
C PRO A 112 10.36 4.27 -2.25
N LEU A 113 10.10 2.98 -2.41
CA LEU A 113 10.27 2.22 -3.65
C LEU A 113 8.94 1.69 -4.18
N SER A 114 8.77 1.71 -5.49
CA SER A 114 7.64 1.07 -6.16
C SER A 114 7.99 0.77 -7.60
N TYR A 115 7.56 -0.41 -8.10
CA TYR A 115 7.58 -0.67 -9.54
C TYR A 115 6.51 0.17 -10.30
N ARG A 116 5.57 0.77 -9.57
CA ARG A 116 4.56 1.67 -10.11
C ARG A 116 5.00 3.11 -9.98
N THR A 117 4.82 3.87 -11.05
CA THR A 117 5.14 5.30 -11.07
C THR A 117 4.10 6.09 -10.27
N TRP A 118 4.50 6.56 -9.08
CA TRP A 118 3.74 7.48 -8.25
C TRP A 118 4.59 8.70 -7.86
N PRO A 119 3.99 9.79 -7.36
CA PRO A 119 4.76 10.91 -6.82
C PRO A 119 5.67 10.47 -5.67
N ASN A 120 6.91 10.96 -5.66
CA ASN A 120 7.87 10.80 -4.55
C ASN A 120 8.18 9.34 -4.16
N VAL A 121 8.12 8.42 -5.14
CA VAL A 121 8.65 7.06 -5.03
C VAL A 121 9.62 6.79 -6.18
N TRP A 122 10.59 5.91 -5.95
CA TRP A 122 11.59 5.54 -6.94
C TRP A 122 11.43 4.10 -7.40
N GLN A 123 11.78 3.84 -8.65
CA GLN A 123 11.83 2.49 -9.17
C GLN A 123 13.02 1.75 -8.56
N PRO A 124 12.91 0.45 -8.22
CA PRO A 124 14.01 -0.31 -7.64
C PRO A 124 15.30 -0.27 -8.47
N ASP A 125 15.19 -0.34 -9.80
CA ASP A 125 16.34 -0.32 -10.72
C ASP A 125 17.08 1.04 -10.74
N GLN A 126 16.36 2.15 -10.55
CA GLN A 126 16.94 3.50 -10.45
C GLN A 126 17.92 3.65 -9.29
N VAL A 127 17.83 2.76 -8.29
CA VAL A 127 18.71 2.76 -7.11
C VAL A 127 19.59 1.52 -7.02
N GLY A 128 19.73 0.80 -8.13
CA GLY A 128 20.59 -0.38 -8.23
C GLY A 128 20.01 -1.65 -7.59
N MET A 129 18.72 -1.68 -7.25
CA MET A 129 18.07 -2.86 -6.70
C MET A 129 17.54 -3.76 -7.83
N SER A 130 18.15 -4.93 -7.99
CA SER A 130 17.67 -5.99 -8.89
C SER A 130 16.40 -6.65 -8.35
N PRO A 131 15.62 -7.40 -9.17
CA PRO A 131 14.51 -8.20 -8.68
C PRO A 131 14.92 -9.23 -7.60
N TRP A 132 16.15 -9.74 -7.67
CA TRP A 132 16.71 -10.64 -6.66
C TRP A 132 16.87 -9.93 -5.32
N THR A 133 17.57 -8.79 -5.30
CA THR A 133 17.75 -7.97 -4.09
C THR A 133 16.41 -7.48 -3.56
N PHE A 134 15.45 -7.16 -4.44
CA PHE A 134 14.08 -6.81 -4.06
C PHE A 134 13.39 -7.95 -3.30
N CYS A 135 13.48 -9.19 -3.79
CA CYS A 135 12.90 -10.34 -3.09
C CYS A 135 13.55 -10.59 -1.72
N LEU A 136 14.86 -10.40 -1.59
CA LEU A 136 15.53 -10.54 -0.29
C LEU A 136 15.11 -9.47 0.72
N ASN A 137 14.86 -8.24 0.28
CA ASN A 137 14.46 -7.14 1.16
C ASN A 137 12.96 -7.15 1.47
N PHE A 138 12.11 -7.46 0.48
CA PHE A 138 10.65 -7.24 0.57
C PHE A 138 9.80 -8.47 0.31
N GLY A 139 10.41 -9.59 -0.12
CA GLY A 139 9.70 -10.82 -0.47
C GLY A 139 8.86 -11.38 0.66
N HIS A 140 9.23 -11.09 1.90
CA HIS A 140 8.55 -11.55 3.09
C HIS A 140 7.10 -11.08 3.24
N HIS A 141 6.73 -9.96 2.62
CA HIS A 141 5.33 -9.48 2.51
C HIS A 141 4.84 -9.43 1.05
N LEU A 142 5.51 -10.16 0.15
CA LEU A 142 5.02 -10.43 -1.20
C LEU A 142 4.44 -11.85 -1.24
N PRO A 143 3.24 -12.07 -1.81
CA PRO A 143 2.71 -13.41 -2.03
C PRO A 143 3.41 -14.16 -3.19
N GLY A 144 4.67 -13.83 -3.50
CA GLY A 144 5.40 -14.31 -4.67
C GLY A 144 4.94 -13.67 -5.98
N GLY A 145 5.40 -14.21 -7.11
CA GLY A 145 5.11 -13.64 -8.43
C GLY A 145 5.89 -12.34 -8.70
N GLY A 146 5.53 -11.61 -9.75
CA GLY A 146 6.12 -10.31 -10.11
C GLY A 146 7.65 -10.33 -10.12
N PRO A 147 8.33 -9.58 -9.23
CA PRO A 147 9.80 -9.57 -9.16
C PRO A 147 10.40 -10.96 -8.85
N GLY A 148 9.67 -11.83 -8.16
CA GLY A 148 10.08 -13.19 -7.81
C GLY A 148 10.18 -14.16 -8.99
N GLU A 149 9.62 -13.78 -10.14
CA GLU A 149 9.66 -14.57 -11.38
C GLU A 149 10.45 -13.88 -12.50
N LYS A 150 10.97 -12.67 -12.27
CA LYS A 150 11.74 -11.87 -13.24
C LYS A 150 13.24 -12.21 -13.20
N THR A 151 13.55 -13.44 -13.59
CA THR A 151 14.91 -14.02 -13.48
C THR A 151 15.84 -13.71 -14.65
N ASP A 152 15.34 -13.02 -15.69
CA ASP A 152 16.06 -12.64 -16.91
C ASP A 152 16.88 -11.34 -16.75
N VAL A 153 16.64 -10.58 -15.68
CA VAL A 153 17.41 -9.38 -15.35
C VAL A 153 18.82 -9.76 -14.89
N LYS A 154 19.83 -9.16 -15.54
CA LYS A 154 21.24 -9.39 -15.23
C LYS A 154 21.58 -8.88 -13.82
N ASP A 155 21.93 -9.81 -12.96
CA ASP A 155 22.50 -9.55 -11.64
C ASP A 155 23.53 -10.65 -11.33
N PRO A 156 24.84 -10.35 -11.30
CA PRO A 156 25.88 -11.33 -11.03
C PRO A 156 25.76 -11.99 -9.64
N GLY A 157 25.11 -11.33 -8.68
CA GLY A 157 24.88 -11.84 -7.34
C GLY A 157 23.60 -12.68 -7.21
N ALA A 158 22.74 -12.70 -8.24
CA ALA A 158 21.50 -13.44 -8.19
C ALA A 158 21.73 -14.96 -8.35
N ARG A 159 21.10 -15.73 -7.45
CA ARG A 159 21.31 -17.19 -7.35
C ARG A 159 20.05 -17.97 -7.72
N TRP A 160 19.32 -17.51 -8.73
CA TRP A 160 18.05 -18.10 -9.17
C TRP A 160 18.13 -19.60 -9.48
N LEU A 161 19.26 -20.08 -10.01
CA LEU A 161 19.47 -21.51 -10.30
C LEU A 161 19.52 -22.39 -9.03
N VAL A 162 20.00 -21.82 -7.91
CA VAL A 162 20.12 -22.53 -6.62
C VAL A 162 18.86 -22.33 -5.78
N ALA A 163 18.33 -21.11 -5.75
CA ALA A 163 17.18 -20.72 -4.94
C ALA A 163 15.82 -21.12 -5.54
N GLY A 164 15.77 -21.26 -6.87
CA GLY A 164 14.53 -21.31 -7.63
C GLY A 164 13.80 -19.96 -7.71
N LYS A 165 12.64 -19.95 -8.36
CA LYS A 165 11.78 -18.76 -8.46
C LYS A 165 10.92 -18.61 -7.20
N LEU A 166 10.63 -17.36 -6.82
CA LEU A 166 9.64 -17.06 -5.78
C LEU A 166 8.26 -16.90 -6.44
N GLY A 167 7.67 -18.04 -6.84
CA GLY A 167 6.38 -18.10 -7.53
C GLY A 167 5.20 -17.71 -6.63
N ILE A 168 4.05 -17.42 -7.24
CA ILE A 168 2.80 -17.08 -6.54
C ILE A 168 2.45 -18.17 -5.50
N ASN A 169 2.27 -17.73 -4.26
CA ASN A 169 1.84 -18.54 -3.13
C ASN A 169 0.33 -18.36 -2.92
N CYS A 170 -0.48 -19.25 -3.49
CA CYS A 170 -1.95 -19.19 -3.37
C CYS A 170 -2.41 -19.27 -1.91
N GLY A 171 -1.70 -20.05 -1.07
CA GLY A 171 -2.00 -20.22 0.35
C GLY A 171 -1.83 -18.94 1.17
N ALA A 172 -1.00 -18.00 0.71
CA ALA A 172 -0.80 -16.71 1.38
C ALA A 172 -2.10 -15.91 1.52
N CYS A 173 -3.06 -16.10 0.60
CA CYS A 173 -4.38 -15.47 0.66
C CYS A 173 -5.49 -16.47 0.93
N HIS A 174 -5.46 -17.65 0.31
CA HIS A 174 -6.58 -18.58 0.32
C HIS A 174 -6.53 -19.65 1.41
N SER A 175 -5.44 -19.80 2.17
CA SER A 175 -5.37 -20.88 3.16
C SER A 175 -6.38 -20.68 4.30
N GLY A 176 -7.35 -21.58 4.42
CA GLY A 176 -8.24 -21.71 5.57
C GLY A 176 -7.60 -22.44 6.74
N SER A 177 -6.49 -23.14 6.51
CA SER A 177 -5.84 -23.96 7.54
C SER A 177 -5.27 -23.10 8.68
N PRO A 178 -5.66 -23.34 9.95
CA PRO A 178 -5.05 -22.65 11.09
C PRO A 178 -3.58 -23.01 11.29
N ALA A 179 -3.10 -24.10 10.67
CA ALA A 179 -1.71 -24.53 10.72
C ALA A 179 -0.84 -23.89 9.62
N TYR A 180 -1.43 -23.09 8.71
CA TYR A 180 -0.64 -22.36 7.72
C TYR A 180 0.13 -21.22 8.41
N ASP A 181 1.46 -21.28 8.31
CA ASP A 181 2.38 -20.34 8.96
C ASP A 181 3.03 -19.40 7.93
N PRO A 182 2.60 -18.12 7.85
CA PRO A 182 3.23 -17.15 6.97
C PRO A 182 4.62 -16.70 7.46
N ILE A 183 5.03 -17.00 8.69
CA ILE A 183 6.39 -16.68 9.18
C ILE A 183 7.43 -17.55 8.48
N GLU A 184 7.10 -18.81 8.16
CA GLU A 184 7.98 -19.68 7.39
C GLU A 184 8.31 -19.08 6.03
N TRP A 185 7.38 -18.38 5.37
CA TRP A 185 7.64 -17.66 4.12
C TRP A 185 8.86 -16.71 4.24
N TYR A 186 8.88 -15.89 5.29
CA TYR A 186 10.00 -14.99 5.58
C TYR A 186 11.29 -15.76 5.85
N LEU A 187 11.24 -16.79 6.69
CA LEU A 187 12.42 -17.58 7.06
C LEU A 187 13.04 -18.26 5.85
N GLN A 188 12.21 -18.79 4.95
CA GLN A 188 12.68 -19.42 3.72
C GLN A 188 13.26 -18.38 2.75
N ILE A 189 12.69 -17.18 2.64
CA ILE A 189 13.28 -16.11 1.82
C ILE A 189 14.65 -15.69 2.37
N ALA A 190 14.80 -15.54 3.69
CA ALA A 190 16.07 -15.22 4.34
C ALA A 190 17.14 -16.32 4.09
N ARG A 191 16.71 -17.58 3.97
CA ARG A 191 17.57 -18.73 3.59
C ARG A 191 17.83 -18.84 2.09
N GLN A 192 17.27 -17.94 1.27
CA GLN A 192 17.23 -18.01 -0.19
C GLN A 192 16.51 -19.25 -0.75
N ASN A 193 15.63 -19.87 0.04
CA ASN A 193 14.88 -21.07 -0.30
C ASN A 193 13.60 -20.75 -1.10
N PHE A 194 13.70 -19.96 -2.18
CA PHE A 194 12.52 -19.40 -2.85
C PHE A 194 11.53 -20.44 -3.36
N MET A 195 12.00 -21.52 -4.01
CA MET A 195 11.09 -22.58 -4.49
C MET A 195 10.52 -23.46 -3.37
N TRP A 196 11.13 -23.49 -2.17
CA TRP A 196 10.61 -24.24 -1.03
C TRP A 196 9.68 -23.42 -0.14
N ALA A 197 9.68 -22.09 -0.28
CA ALA A 197 9.00 -21.17 0.62
C ALA A 197 7.49 -21.47 0.77
N ALA A 198 6.80 -21.72 -0.34
CA ALA A 198 5.38 -22.02 -0.34
C ALA A 198 5.05 -23.32 0.41
N ALA A 199 5.86 -24.37 0.23
CA ALA A 199 5.67 -25.65 0.88
C ALA A 199 5.88 -25.56 2.39
N ALA A 200 6.90 -24.82 2.83
CA ALA A 200 7.22 -24.60 4.24
C ALA A 200 6.09 -23.90 5.03
N CYS A 201 5.26 -23.11 4.35
CA CYS A 201 4.14 -22.43 5.00
C CYS A 201 2.96 -23.36 5.31
N THR A 202 2.94 -24.58 4.75
CA THR A 202 1.81 -25.50 4.87
C THR A 202 2.03 -26.54 5.97
N ASP A 203 0.96 -27.19 6.42
CA ASP A 203 1.04 -28.35 7.30
C ASP A 203 1.31 -29.66 6.55
N LEU A 204 1.70 -29.59 5.28
CA LEU A 204 2.02 -30.74 4.44
C LEU A 204 3.48 -31.16 4.56
N ALA A 205 4.38 -30.23 4.85
CA ALA A 205 5.81 -30.48 4.83
C ALA A 205 6.61 -29.57 5.76
N SER A 206 7.77 -30.05 6.18
CA SER A 206 8.81 -29.25 6.82
C SER A 206 9.97 -29.01 5.86
N VAL A 207 10.59 -27.83 5.90
CA VAL A 207 11.74 -27.47 5.07
C VAL A 207 12.95 -27.14 5.95
N THR A 208 14.08 -27.82 5.68
CA THR A 208 15.36 -27.63 6.37
C THR A 208 16.43 -27.15 5.40
N GLY A 209 17.61 -26.79 5.91
CA GLY A 209 18.73 -26.32 5.08
C GLY A 209 18.52 -24.93 4.48
N ALA A 210 19.50 -24.47 3.71
CA ALA A 210 19.50 -23.13 3.12
C ALA A 210 20.25 -23.11 1.77
N ALA A 211 19.60 -22.61 0.73
CA ALA A 211 20.20 -22.38 -0.58
C ALA A 211 21.33 -21.37 -0.46
N ALA A 212 21.20 -20.40 0.45
CA ALA A 212 22.26 -19.46 0.81
C ALA A 212 23.58 -20.16 1.17
N SER A 213 23.53 -21.35 1.80
CA SER A 213 24.70 -22.12 2.22
C SER A 213 25.30 -23.02 1.13
N MET A 214 24.66 -23.11 -0.03
CA MET A 214 25.13 -23.94 -1.15
C MET A 214 26.12 -23.20 -2.05
N PRO A 215 26.99 -23.90 -2.80
CA PRO A 215 27.81 -23.28 -3.83
C PRO A 215 26.94 -22.82 -5.03
N ALA A 216 27.49 -21.95 -5.88
CA ALA A 216 26.79 -21.49 -7.09
C ALA A 216 26.57 -22.60 -8.13
N SER A 217 27.37 -23.67 -8.07
CA SER A 217 27.27 -24.85 -8.93
C SER A 217 26.23 -25.87 -8.47
N TYR A 218 25.61 -25.69 -7.29
CA TYR A 218 24.61 -26.62 -6.78
C TYR A 218 23.36 -26.62 -7.67
N ASP A 219 22.94 -27.80 -8.09
CA ASP A 219 21.69 -28.03 -8.81
C ASP A 219 20.69 -28.71 -7.85
N PRO A 220 19.60 -28.02 -7.46
CA PRO A 220 18.58 -28.57 -6.58
C PRO A 220 17.95 -29.88 -7.06
N PHE A 221 17.94 -30.16 -8.36
CA PHE A 221 17.32 -31.36 -8.95
C PHE A 221 18.28 -32.55 -9.02
N MET A 222 19.59 -32.30 -8.98
CA MET A 222 20.62 -33.36 -8.91
C MET A 222 20.96 -33.73 -7.47
N GLY A 223 20.68 -32.83 -6.52
CA GLY A 223 20.94 -33.03 -5.11
C GLY A 223 22.39 -32.71 -4.72
N PRO A 224 22.77 -32.99 -3.46
CA PRO A 224 24.08 -32.66 -2.91
C PRO A 224 25.19 -33.59 -3.45
N ASP A 225 26.36 -33.03 -3.77
CA ASP A 225 27.52 -33.83 -4.25
C ASP A 225 28.26 -34.57 -3.12
N ASP A 226 28.14 -34.11 -1.88
CA ASP A 226 28.87 -34.63 -0.72
C ASP A 226 28.08 -34.54 0.60
N GLU A 227 28.58 -35.16 1.66
CA GLU A 227 27.91 -35.20 2.97
C GLU A 227 27.75 -33.82 3.63
N ARG A 228 28.66 -32.88 3.35
CA ARG A 228 28.58 -31.52 3.88
C ARG A 228 27.44 -30.77 3.19
N GLN A 229 27.37 -30.86 1.86
CA GLN A 229 26.26 -30.33 1.08
C GLN A 229 24.94 -30.98 1.52
N ALA A 230 24.90 -32.29 1.74
CA ALA A 230 23.69 -32.99 2.17
C ALA A 230 23.12 -32.48 3.50
N LYS A 231 23.97 -31.99 4.41
CA LYS A 231 23.55 -31.38 5.68
C LYS A 231 23.11 -29.93 5.56
N ALA A 232 23.56 -29.22 4.52
CA ALA A 232 23.32 -27.78 4.35
C ALA A 232 22.24 -27.46 3.30
N ALA A 233 22.06 -28.34 2.32
CA ALA A 233 21.16 -28.18 1.19
C ALA A 233 19.70 -28.06 1.65
N PRO A 234 18.89 -27.23 0.97
CA PRO A 234 17.45 -27.23 1.17
C PRO A 234 16.86 -28.61 0.95
N ALA A 235 16.10 -29.11 1.92
CA ALA A 235 15.39 -30.37 1.81
C ALA A 235 13.95 -30.19 2.28
N VAL A 236 13.01 -30.85 1.61
CA VAL A 236 11.60 -30.91 2.02
C VAL A 236 11.26 -32.31 2.48
N ILE A 237 10.54 -32.41 3.59
CA ILE A 237 10.05 -33.67 4.13
C ILE A 237 8.54 -33.55 4.26
N TYR A 238 7.81 -34.38 3.53
CA TYR A 238 6.35 -34.41 3.57
C TYR A 238 5.83 -35.33 4.67
N ASP A 239 4.75 -34.90 5.33
CA ASP A 239 3.98 -35.77 6.22
C ASP A 239 3.13 -36.73 5.38
N ALA A 240 3.57 -37.99 5.32
CA ALA A 240 2.89 -39.04 4.56
C ALA A 240 1.42 -39.25 5.00
N SER A 241 1.06 -38.91 6.24
CA SER A 241 -0.32 -39.02 6.73
C SER A 241 -1.28 -38.03 6.06
N ARG A 242 -0.75 -37.00 5.39
CA ARG A 242 -1.53 -35.99 4.64
C ARG A 242 -1.90 -36.44 3.22
N PHE A 243 -1.29 -37.52 2.75
CA PHE A 243 -1.56 -38.10 1.43
C PHE A 243 -2.61 -39.20 1.55
N ASN A 244 -3.63 -39.15 0.70
CA ASN A 244 -4.59 -40.24 0.61
C ASN A 244 -4.02 -41.42 -0.20
N ALA A 245 -4.80 -42.51 -0.32
CA ALA A 245 -4.39 -43.70 -1.08
C ALA A 245 -4.13 -43.47 -2.58
N LYS A 246 -4.53 -42.32 -3.13
CA LYS A 246 -4.26 -41.90 -4.52
C LYS A 246 -3.05 -40.97 -4.64
N GLY A 247 -2.37 -40.66 -3.52
CA GLY A 247 -1.28 -39.69 -3.49
C GLY A 247 -1.74 -38.23 -3.59
N GLU A 248 -3.01 -37.94 -3.28
CA GLU A 248 -3.55 -36.57 -3.27
C GLU A 248 -3.53 -36.01 -1.85
N VAL A 249 -3.32 -34.71 -1.72
CA VAL A 249 -3.41 -33.99 -0.45
C VAL A 249 -4.66 -33.13 -0.40
N PHE A 250 -5.15 -32.84 0.79
CA PHE A 250 -6.23 -31.89 1.01
C PHE A 250 -5.68 -30.50 1.30
N PHE A 251 -6.16 -29.49 0.57
CA PHE A 251 -5.98 -28.09 0.91
C PHE A 251 -7.30 -27.49 1.41
N ASP A 252 -7.26 -26.86 2.58
CA ASP A 252 -8.37 -26.02 3.04
C ASP A 252 -8.28 -24.65 2.36
N LEU A 253 -9.05 -24.47 1.29
CA LEU A 253 -9.08 -23.25 0.48
C LEU A 253 -10.53 -22.78 0.36
N PRO A 254 -11.03 -21.95 1.29
CA PRO A 254 -12.33 -21.32 1.15
C PRO A 254 -12.41 -20.48 -0.13
N ALA A 255 -13.62 -20.38 -0.68
CA ALA A 255 -13.87 -19.58 -1.88
C ALA A 255 -13.56 -18.09 -1.64
N GLN A 256 -13.84 -17.59 -0.43
CA GLN A 256 -13.44 -16.26 0.02
C GLN A 256 -12.19 -16.38 0.90
N PRO A 257 -11.11 -15.61 0.61
CA PRO A 257 -9.94 -15.51 1.48
C PRO A 257 -10.32 -15.12 2.92
N PRO A 258 -9.78 -15.81 3.95
CA PRO A 258 -9.96 -15.37 5.34
C PRO A 258 -9.26 -14.04 5.62
N ASP A 259 -9.90 -13.14 6.38
CA ASP A 259 -9.38 -11.79 6.68
C ASP A 259 -8.00 -11.80 7.34
N MET A 260 -7.71 -12.81 8.17
CA MET A 260 -6.40 -12.96 8.83
C MET A 260 -5.24 -13.07 7.84
N ARG A 261 -5.50 -13.54 6.61
CA ARG A 261 -4.49 -13.58 5.53
C ARG A 261 -4.17 -12.19 4.99
N CYS A 262 -5.18 -11.32 4.91
CA CYS A 262 -4.99 -9.92 4.56
C CYS A 262 -4.23 -9.20 5.70
N TYR A 263 -4.62 -9.43 6.96
CA TYR A 263 -4.02 -8.78 8.11
C TYR A 263 -2.54 -9.07 8.29
N PHE A 264 -2.03 -10.23 7.88
CA PHE A 264 -0.59 -10.50 7.92
C PHE A 264 0.23 -9.41 7.20
N CYS A 265 -0.22 -8.92 6.05
CA CYS A 265 0.47 -7.88 5.29
C CYS A 265 -0.10 -6.46 5.49
N HIS A 266 -1.37 -6.34 5.87
CA HIS A 266 -2.11 -5.07 5.87
C HIS A 266 -2.43 -4.53 7.28
N SER A 267 -1.91 -5.14 8.34
CA SER A 267 -2.09 -4.62 9.70
C SER A 267 -1.30 -3.33 9.92
N LEU A 268 -1.80 -2.57 10.89
CA LEU A 268 -1.16 -1.37 11.39
C LEU A 268 -1.39 -1.24 12.88
N THR A 269 -0.53 -0.48 13.55
CA THR A 269 -0.68 -0.11 14.96
C THR A 269 -0.30 1.35 15.15
N GLU A 270 -1.05 2.06 15.99
CA GLU A 270 -0.64 3.37 16.49
C GLU A 270 0.55 3.19 17.44
N VAL A 271 1.50 4.13 17.40
CA VAL A 271 2.70 4.10 18.24
C VAL A 271 3.00 5.48 18.83
N GLY A 272 3.77 5.47 19.92
CA GLY A 272 4.15 6.66 20.67
C GLY A 272 3.52 6.71 22.06
N PRO A 273 3.88 7.72 22.88
CA PRO A 273 3.50 7.79 24.30
C PRO A 273 1.99 7.84 24.55
N ASP A 274 1.23 8.41 23.60
CA ASP A 274 -0.22 8.57 23.71
C ASP A 274 -1.01 7.49 22.96
N SER A 275 -0.32 6.44 22.47
CA SER A 275 -0.98 5.35 21.76
C SER A 275 -1.86 4.54 22.70
N PRO A 276 -3.13 4.28 22.36
CA PRO A 276 -3.98 3.43 23.17
C PRO A 276 -3.49 1.98 23.15
N GLU A 277 -3.70 1.29 24.27
CA GLU A 277 -3.53 -0.16 24.33
C GLU A 277 -4.46 -0.86 23.33
N PRO A 278 -4.06 -2.00 22.72
CA PRO A 278 -4.87 -2.67 21.71
C PRO A 278 -6.29 -3.05 22.13
N TRP A 279 -6.54 -3.32 23.42
CA TRP A 279 -7.88 -3.65 23.91
C TRP A 279 -8.81 -2.42 23.98
N ALA A 280 -8.25 -1.21 23.96
CA ALA A 280 -8.96 0.05 24.03
C ALA A 280 -9.25 0.66 22.64
N THR A 281 -8.95 -0.07 21.56
CA THR A 281 -9.24 0.36 20.19
C THR A 281 -10.39 -0.46 19.60
N ASP A 282 -11.24 0.21 18.82
CA ASP A 282 -12.33 -0.43 18.08
C ASP A 282 -11.85 -0.86 16.69
N ALA A 283 -12.41 -1.97 16.20
CA ALA A 283 -12.21 -2.42 14.82
C ALA A 283 -13.04 -1.58 13.83
N ASP A 284 -12.76 -1.77 12.53
CA ASP A 284 -13.53 -1.17 11.44
C ASP A 284 -15.03 -1.52 11.54
N VAL A 285 -15.91 -0.53 11.42
CA VAL A 285 -17.36 -0.69 11.55
C VAL A 285 -17.92 -1.74 10.58
N HIS A 286 -17.32 -1.91 9.39
CA HIS A 286 -17.77 -2.89 8.42
C HIS A 286 -17.45 -4.32 8.88
N LEU A 287 -16.26 -4.53 9.43
CA LEU A 287 -15.84 -5.84 9.95
C LEU A 287 -16.65 -6.22 11.19
N VAL A 288 -16.91 -5.25 12.09
CA VAL A 288 -17.81 -5.45 13.24
C VAL A 288 -19.24 -5.79 12.78
N SER A 289 -19.65 -5.30 11.61
CA SER A 289 -20.95 -5.61 11.00
C SER A 289 -20.97 -6.97 10.26
N GLY A 290 -19.87 -7.72 10.27
CA GLY A 290 -19.76 -9.05 9.68
C GLY A 290 -19.36 -9.08 8.20
N LEU A 291 -18.92 -7.95 7.63
CA LEU A 291 -18.29 -7.95 6.30
C LEU A 291 -16.84 -8.43 6.43
N THR A 292 -16.31 -8.96 5.33
CA THR A 292 -14.92 -9.39 5.19
C THR A 292 -14.15 -8.43 4.28
N CYS A 293 -12.81 -8.52 4.28
CA CYS A 293 -11.98 -7.76 3.35
C CYS A 293 -12.42 -7.96 1.89
N SER A 294 -12.76 -9.21 1.54
CA SER A 294 -13.15 -9.61 0.18
C SER A 294 -14.55 -9.15 -0.24
N ASP A 295 -15.38 -8.66 0.69
CA ASP A 295 -16.70 -8.12 0.34
C ASP A 295 -16.61 -6.79 -0.39
N CYS A 296 -15.61 -5.98 -0.03
CA CYS A 296 -15.24 -4.76 -0.74
C CYS A 296 -14.16 -5.07 -1.79
N HIS A 297 -13.06 -5.74 -1.42
CA HIS A 297 -11.93 -6.03 -2.30
C HIS A 297 -12.16 -7.30 -3.14
N ARG A 298 -13.06 -7.19 -4.12
CA ARG A 298 -13.45 -8.30 -5.02
C ARG A 298 -12.55 -8.41 -6.25
N ASN A 299 -12.45 -9.62 -6.78
CA ASN A 299 -11.80 -9.92 -8.06
C ASN A 299 -12.46 -11.13 -8.75
N GLY A 300 -12.22 -11.25 -10.05
CA GLY A 300 -12.47 -12.49 -10.79
C GLY A 300 -11.25 -13.43 -10.72
N LEU A 301 -11.20 -14.40 -11.63
CA LEU A 301 -10.06 -15.31 -11.77
C LEU A 301 -8.75 -14.60 -12.14
N ASP A 302 -8.83 -13.41 -12.73
CA ASP A 302 -7.69 -12.53 -13.03
C ASP A 302 -6.99 -11.95 -11.80
N HIS A 303 -7.60 -12.10 -10.61
CA HIS A 303 -7.11 -11.51 -9.35
C HIS A 303 -6.88 -9.99 -9.41
N ARG A 304 -7.53 -9.29 -10.34
CA ARG A 304 -7.54 -7.82 -10.40
C ARG A 304 -8.44 -7.29 -9.30
N ILE A 305 -7.94 -7.35 -8.07
CA ILE A 305 -8.62 -6.89 -6.85
C ILE A 305 -8.98 -5.41 -6.99
N THR A 306 -10.28 -5.09 -6.88
CA THR A 306 -10.72 -3.69 -6.89
C THR A 306 -10.18 -2.95 -5.67
N ARG A 307 -9.85 -1.67 -5.87
CA ARG A 307 -9.32 -0.78 -4.84
C ARG A 307 -10.34 0.25 -4.37
N ASN A 308 -11.59 0.12 -4.85
CA ASN A 308 -12.80 0.75 -4.30
C ASN A 308 -12.74 2.27 -4.20
N TYR A 309 -12.21 2.91 -5.24
CA TYR A 309 -12.28 4.37 -5.39
C TYR A 309 -13.03 4.76 -6.64
N GLU A 310 -13.67 5.91 -6.58
CA GLU A 310 -14.44 6.48 -7.67
C GLU A 310 -13.56 6.66 -8.92
N GLY A 311 -14.02 6.15 -10.06
CA GLY A 311 -13.30 6.25 -11.32
C GLY A 311 -12.11 5.28 -11.49
N GLU A 312 -11.98 4.25 -10.64
CA GLU A 312 -10.96 3.21 -10.83
C GLU A 312 -11.02 2.62 -12.26
N PRO A 313 -9.88 2.48 -12.98
CA PRO A 313 -9.86 2.02 -14.36
C PRO A 313 -10.60 0.70 -14.60
N LEU A 314 -10.50 -0.25 -13.66
CA LEU A 314 -11.17 -1.55 -13.74
C LEU A 314 -12.70 -1.42 -13.80
N GLY A 315 -13.27 -0.34 -13.25
CA GLY A 315 -14.71 -0.08 -13.30
C GLY A 315 -15.24 0.15 -14.72
N LYS A 316 -14.38 0.53 -15.68
CA LYS A 316 -14.75 0.65 -17.11
C LYS A 316 -15.02 -0.72 -17.74
N GLU A 317 -14.28 -1.73 -17.33
CA GLU A 317 -14.43 -3.12 -17.80
C GLU A 317 -15.55 -3.83 -17.04
N HIS A 318 -15.73 -3.48 -15.76
CA HIS A 318 -16.72 -4.10 -14.87
C HIS A 318 -17.57 -3.03 -14.14
N PRO A 319 -18.66 -2.53 -14.75
CA PRO A 319 -19.48 -1.47 -14.17
C PRO A 319 -20.08 -1.80 -12.79
N ALA A 320 -20.24 -3.09 -12.46
CA ALA A 320 -20.70 -3.53 -11.15
C ALA A 320 -19.75 -3.12 -10.00
N LEU A 321 -18.47 -2.85 -10.29
CA LEU A 321 -17.49 -2.41 -9.28
C LEU A 321 -17.79 -1.01 -8.74
N ALA A 322 -18.53 -0.19 -9.47
CA ALA A 322 -18.87 1.15 -9.01
C ALA A 322 -19.71 1.13 -7.71
N SER A 323 -20.48 0.04 -7.51
CA SER A 323 -21.23 -0.23 -6.28
C SER A 323 -20.36 -0.58 -5.05
N LEU A 324 -19.05 -0.79 -5.22
CA LEU A 324 -18.09 -1.18 -4.16
C LEU A 324 -17.32 0.02 -3.58
N THR A 325 -17.63 1.24 -4.00
CA THR A 325 -17.14 2.47 -3.37
C THR A 325 -18.00 2.84 -2.15
N CYS A 326 -17.51 3.76 -1.29
CA CYS A 326 -18.33 4.30 -0.20
C CYS A 326 -19.66 4.85 -0.73
N ARG A 327 -19.61 5.67 -1.78
CA ARG A 327 -20.79 6.24 -2.43
C ARG A 327 -21.69 5.15 -3.02
N GLY A 328 -21.12 4.23 -3.79
CA GLY A 328 -21.88 3.17 -4.46
C GLY A 328 -22.61 2.24 -3.48
N CYS A 329 -21.96 1.89 -2.37
CA CYS A 329 -22.54 1.00 -1.36
C CYS A 329 -23.69 1.67 -0.59
N HIS A 330 -23.50 2.94 -0.20
CA HIS A 330 -24.42 3.67 0.69
C HIS A 330 -25.50 4.46 -0.05
N LEU A 331 -25.19 5.08 -1.19
CA LEU A 331 -26.08 5.97 -1.93
C LEU A 331 -26.52 5.39 -3.28
N GLY A 332 -25.89 4.29 -3.72
CA GLY A 332 -26.09 3.72 -5.04
C GLY A 332 -25.28 4.43 -6.11
N GLU A 333 -25.25 3.83 -7.30
CA GLU A 333 -24.59 4.37 -8.47
C GLU A 333 -25.52 4.35 -9.67
N GLN A 334 -25.88 5.52 -10.21
CA GLN A 334 -26.82 5.63 -11.32
C GLN A 334 -26.28 4.99 -12.61
N SER A 335 -24.95 4.93 -12.76
CA SER A 335 -24.30 4.25 -13.89
C SER A 335 -24.17 2.73 -13.71
N ALA A 336 -24.66 2.16 -12.59
CA ALA A 336 -24.54 0.74 -12.33
C ALA A 336 -25.37 -0.10 -13.31
N ALA A 337 -24.83 -1.26 -13.68
CA ALA A 337 -25.42 -2.14 -14.68
C ALA A 337 -26.72 -2.85 -14.21
N CYS A 338 -26.99 -2.90 -12.90
CA CYS A 338 -28.16 -3.58 -12.36
C CYS A 338 -29.00 -2.65 -11.47
N GLY A 339 -30.34 -2.79 -11.55
CA GLY A 339 -31.30 -1.93 -10.84
C GLY A 339 -31.02 -1.79 -9.33
N PRO A 340 -30.74 -2.88 -8.58
CA PRO A 340 -30.43 -2.77 -7.15
C PRO A 340 -29.20 -1.93 -6.81
N ASP A 341 -28.13 -2.00 -7.62
CA ASP A 341 -26.91 -1.23 -7.37
C ASP A 341 -27.13 0.29 -7.55
N THR A 342 -28.19 0.70 -8.25
CA THR A 342 -28.58 2.11 -8.38
C THR A 342 -29.25 2.68 -7.13
N MET A 343 -29.74 1.83 -6.23
CA MET A 343 -30.52 2.23 -5.04
C MET A 343 -29.68 2.40 -3.77
N GLY A 344 -28.44 1.91 -3.76
CA GLY A 344 -27.63 1.80 -2.55
C GLY A 344 -28.11 0.70 -1.61
N GLY A 345 -27.59 0.69 -0.38
CA GLY A 345 -27.93 -0.32 0.62
C GLY A 345 -27.27 -1.67 0.41
N ARG A 346 -26.18 -1.70 -0.36
CA ARG A 346 -25.46 -2.95 -0.69
C ARG A 346 -24.93 -3.60 0.59
N LEU A 347 -25.08 -4.92 0.71
CA LEU A 347 -24.71 -5.69 1.91
C LEU A 347 -25.32 -5.18 3.24
N GLY A 348 -26.45 -4.48 3.17
CA GLY A 348 -27.11 -3.91 4.35
C GLY A 348 -26.53 -2.55 4.77
N ALA A 349 -25.76 -1.87 3.91
CA ALA A 349 -25.25 -0.53 4.20
C ALA A 349 -26.39 0.46 4.49
N PRO A 350 -26.28 1.31 5.52
CA PRO A 350 -27.26 2.36 5.76
C PRO A 350 -27.19 3.46 4.70
N VAL A 351 -28.32 4.08 4.36
CA VAL A 351 -28.34 5.28 3.50
C VAL A 351 -28.12 6.52 4.37
N PRO A 352 -27.02 7.27 4.21
CA PRO A 352 -26.69 8.36 5.12
C PRO A 352 -27.44 9.66 4.75
N GLU A 353 -28.24 10.16 5.69
CA GLU A 353 -29.00 11.42 5.53
C GLU A 353 -28.13 12.68 5.66
N HIS A 354 -27.02 12.60 6.42
CA HIS A 354 -26.13 13.73 6.73
C HIS A 354 -26.87 14.98 7.24
N VAL A 355 -27.85 14.81 8.14
CA VAL A 355 -28.69 15.90 8.65
C VAL A 355 -27.84 17.05 9.20
N GLY A 356 -28.08 18.26 8.68
CA GLY A 356 -27.38 19.48 9.12
C GLY A 356 -26.04 19.74 8.44
N LEU A 357 -25.55 18.83 7.59
CA LEU A 357 -24.32 19.02 6.81
C LEU A 357 -24.64 19.66 5.44
N PRO A 358 -24.06 20.83 5.12
CA PRO A 358 -24.23 21.43 3.79
C PRO A 358 -23.67 20.53 2.68
N THR A 359 -24.40 20.40 1.57
CA THR A 359 -24.07 19.48 0.46
C THR A 359 -22.68 19.68 -0.13
N ILE A 360 -22.15 20.92 -0.10
CA ILE A 360 -20.79 21.23 -0.55
C ILE A 360 -19.72 20.37 0.14
N HIS A 361 -19.95 19.88 1.36
CA HIS A 361 -19.01 18.96 2.02
C HIS A 361 -18.92 17.63 1.27
N LEU A 362 -20.04 17.10 0.79
CA LEU A 362 -20.11 15.84 0.03
C LEU A 362 -19.58 15.97 -1.41
N GLU A 363 -19.37 17.21 -1.88
CA GLU A 363 -18.74 17.54 -3.16
C GLU A 363 -17.23 17.79 -3.01
N ARG A 364 -16.78 18.27 -1.84
CA ARG A 364 -15.40 18.73 -1.61
C ARG A 364 -14.58 17.83 -0.69
N LEU A 365 -15.22 16.95 0.07
CA LEU A 365 -14.57 16.01 0.98
C LEU A 365 -14.87 14.58 0.53
N ALA A 366 -13.86 13.73 0.57
CA ALA A 366 -14.07 12.30 0.47
C ALA A 366 -14.83 11.79 1.71
N CYS A 367 -15.62 10.72 1.56
CA CYS A 367 -16.31 10.10 2.69
C CYS A 367 -15.33 9.72 3.81
N THR A 368 -14.13 9.28 3.43
CA THR A 368 -13.05 8.89 4.35
C THR A 368 -12.52 10.04 5.20
N THR A 369 -12.71 11.31 4.81
CA THR A 369 -12.30 12.47 5.62
C THR A 369 -12.97 12.49 6.99
N CYS A 370 -14.27 12.21 7.03
CA CYS A 370 -14.99 12.17 8.29
C CYS A 370 -14.99 10.78 8.93
N HIS A 371 -14.84 9.74 8.12
CA HIS A 371 -15.11 8.36 8.52
C HIS A 371 -13.87 7.46 8.68
N ALA A 372 -12.68 7.77 8.16
CA ALA A 372 -11.58 6.79 8.11
C ALA A 372 -10.31 7.24 8.85
N GLY A 373 -9.54 6.25 9.29
CA GLY A 373 -8.24 6.43 9.93
C GLY A 373 -8.33 6.85 11.39
N LEU A 374 -7.20 7.33 11.91
CA LEU A 374 -7.10 7.92 13.24
C LEU A 374 -7.89 9.24 13.32
N TYR A 375 -8.62 9.47 14.43
CA TYR A 375 -9.24 10.77 14.71
C TYR A 375 -8.15 11.86 14.78
N PRO A 376 -8.33 13.03 14.15
CA PRO A 376 -7.28 14.04 14.07
C PRO A 376 -7.06 14.74 15.43
N ARG A 377 -5.80 15.07 15.71
CA ARG A 377 -5.34 15.85 16.87
C ARG A 377 -4.50 17.03 16.39
N GLN A 378 -4.14 17.94 17.30
CA GLN A 378 -3.31 19.10 16.96
C GLN A 378 -1.98 18.72 16.31
N THR A 379 -1.42 17.56 16.63
CA THR A 379 -0.27 17.00 15.93
C THR A 379 -0.67 15.67 15.31
N THR A 380 -0.16 15.39 14.11
CA THR A 380 -0.32 14.08 13.48
C THR A 380 0.23 12.97 14.35
N ARG A 381 -0.37 11.78 14.23
CA ARG A 381 0.04 10.60 14.99
C ARG A 381 0.93 9.70 14.16
N ARG A 382 1.66 8.81 14.83
CA ARG A 382 2.54 7.85 14.18
C ARG A 382 1.91 6.47 14.18
N ILE A 383 2.14 5.74 13.09
CA ILE A 383 1.72 4.36 12.96
C ILE A 383 2.86 3.50 12.44
N GLN A 384 2.81 2.23 12.77
CA GLN A 384 3.60 1.18 12.14
C GLN A 384 2.70 0.31 11.27
N THR A 385 3.28 -0.31 10.25
CA THR A 385 2.59 -1.21 9.32
C THR A 385 3.36 -2.52 9.20
N SER A 386 2.66 -3.63 8.98
CA SER A 386 3.26 -4.95 8.75
C SER A 386 4.37 -4.91 7.70
N ARG A 387 4.05 -4.39 6.51
CA ARG A 387 5.00 -4.30 5.39
C ARG A 387 6.28 -3.50 5.65
N ALA A 388 6.26 -2.53 6.55
CA ALA A 388 7.42 -1.66 6.80
C ALA A 388 8.13 -1.98 8.12
N HIS A 389 7.43 -2.55 9.11
CA HIS A 389 7.94 -2.70 10.48
C HIS A 389 7.89 -4.13 11.01
N LEU A 390 7.34 -5.08 10.25
CA LEU A 390 7.30 -6.49 10.63
C LEU A 390 6.60 -6.72 11.98
N ILE A 391 5.41 -6.13 12.18
CA ILE A 391 4.71 -6.10 13.48
C ILE A 391 4.03 -7.43 13.83
N GLU A 392 3.86 -8.30 12.85
CA GLU A 392 3.31 -9.66 12.97
C GLU A 392 4.34 -10.70 13.42
N PHE A 393 5.63 -10.37 13.40
CA PHE A 393 6.69 -11.25 13.90
C PHE A 393 6.75 -11.25 15.42
N GLN A 394 6.84 -12.44 16.00
CA GLN A 394 7.07 -12.60 17.43
C GLN A 394 8.43 -12.01 17.82
N GLY A 395 8.44 -11.17 18.84
CA GLY A 395 9.64 -10.49 19.33
C GLY A 395 9.30 -9.37 20.30
N PRO A 396 10.31 -8.61 20.78
CA PRO A 396 10.04 -7.39 21.51
C PRO A 396 9.24 -6.42 20.64
N HIS A 397 8.44 -5.57 21.27
CA HIS A 397 7.74 -4.49 20.58
C HIS A 397 8.73 -3.70 19.72
N ARG A 398 8.31 -3.40 18.50
CA ARG A 398 9.10 -2.55 17.61
C ARG A 398 9.22 -1.19 18.26
N ASP A 399 10.40 -0.61 18.12
CA ASP A 399 10.62 0.72 18.62
C ASP A 399 9.65 1.72 17.96
N PRO A 400 8.93 2.57 18.70
CA PRO A 400 8.02 3.58 18.14
C PRO A 400 8.67 4.51 17.11
N ASP A 401 9.99 4.68 17.18
CA ASP A 401 10.79 5.52 16.29
C ASP A 401 11.52 4.75 15.18
N ALA A 402 11.23 3.46 15.02
CA ALA A 402 11.75 2.65 13.92
C ALA A 402 11.45 3.31 12.56
N LEU A 403 12.44 3.25 11.65
CA LEU A 403 12.26 3.72 10.29
C LEU A 403 11.48 2.68 9.47
N PRO A 404 10.60 3.11 8.55
CA PRO A 404 10.22 4.49 8.25
C PRO A 404 9.18 5.03 9.25
N ARG A 405 9.31 6.29 9.67
CA ARG A 405 8.25 6.94 10.46
C ARG A 405 7.08 7.34 9.58
N VAL A 406 5.96 6.64 9.74
CA VAL A 406 4.70 6.90 9.01
C VAL A 406 3.80 7.77 9.87
N VAL A 407 3.28 8.86 9.31
CA VAL A 407 2.36 9.78 10.00
C VAL A 407 0.95 9.78 9.41
N GLU A 408 -0.07 9.90 10.26
CA GLU A 408 -1.48 10.03 9.89
C GLU A 408 -2.35 10.70 10.98
N PRO A 409 -3.56 11.19 10.64
CA PRO A 409 -4.03 11.49 9.29
C PRO A 409 -3.45 12.82 8.79
N VAL A 410 -3.04 12.87 7.52
CA VAL A 410 -2.77 14.12 6.81
C VAL A 410 -3.89 14.35 5.79
N PHE A 411 -4.62 15.45 5.89
CA PHE A 411 -5.72 15.75 4.97
C PHE A 411 -5.20 16.46 3.73
N VAL A 412 -5.26 15.77 2.60
CA VAL A 412 -4.65 16.23 1.35
C VAL A 412 -5.72 16.44 0.30
N ARG A 413 -5.57 17.49 -0.50
CA ARG A 413 -6.38 17.67 -1.71
C ARG A 413 -5.95 16.66 -2.78
N CYS A 414 -6.84 15.72 -3.09
CA CYS A 414 -6.71 14.78 -4.19
C CYS A 414 -6.66 15.54 -5.52
N LYS A 415 -5.64 15.27 -6.34
CA LYS A 415 -5.48 15.95 -7.64
C LYS A 415 -6.44 15.40 -8.69
N GLU A 416 -6.88 14.15 -8.52
CA GLU A 416 -7.71 13.42 -9.46
C GLU A 416 -9.17 13.91 -9.46
N ASP A 417 -9.75 14.13 -8.28
CA ASP A 417 -11.17 14.52 -8.12
C ASP A 417 -11.35 15.87 -7.40
N GLY A 418 -10.27 16.49 -6.90
CA GLY A 418 -10.30 17.77 -6.20
C GLY A 418 -10.84 17.71 -4.77
N THR A 419 -11.21 16.52 -4.26
CA THR A 419 -11.69 16.33 -2.89
C THR A 419 -10.55 16.37 -1.88
N ILE A 420 -10.85 16.68 -0.62
CA ILE A 420 -9.89 16.50 0.49
C ILE A 420 -10.12 15.12 1.10
N GLY A 421 -9.06 14.34 1.26
CA GLY A 421 -9.07 12.99 1.81
C GLY A 421 -7.87 12.72 2.73
N PRO A 422 -8.00 11.81 3.72
CA PRO A 422 -6.92 11.49 4.64
C PRO A 422 -5.88 10.58 3.97
N ARG A 423 -4.60 10.87 4.23
CA ARG A 423 -3.44 10.17 3.69
C ARG A 423 -2.50 9.79 4.83
N ARG A 424 -1.79 8.69 4.62
CA ARG A 424 -0.53 8.37 5.31
C ARG A 424 0.62 9.00 4.55
N MET A 425 1.65 9.42 5.27
CA MET A 425 2.85 10.00 4.67
C MET A 425 4.13 9.46 5.28
N VAL A 426 5.17 9.36 4.44
CA VAL A 426 6.57 9.16 4.85
C VAL A 426 7.41 10.18 4.11
N TRP A 427 8.16 10.99 4.85
CA TRP A 427 9.18 11.85 4.27
C TRP A 427 10.40 11.01 3.88
N PRO A 428 10.87 11.11 2.63
CA PRO A 428 12.05 10.38 2.22
C PRO A 428 13.29 10.99 2.88
N ALA A 429 14.26 10.15 3.18
CA ALA A 429 15.58 10.56 3.62
C ALA A 429 16.64 9.75 2.87
N PHE A 430 17.45 10.36 2.02
CA PHE A 430 18.36 9.57 1.18
C PHE A 430 19.48 10.41 0.60
N TRP A 431 20.56 9.72 0.21
CA TRP A 431 21.69 10.28 -0.49
C TRP A 431 21.43 10.25 -1.98
N CYS A 432 21.86 11.28 -2.69
CA CYS A 432 21.59 11.40 -4.11
C CYS A 432 22.69 12.10 -4.87
N ARG A 433 22.78 11.78 -6.15
CA ARG A 433 23.53 12.53 -7.14
C ARG A 433 22.62 13.58 -7.75
N ILE A 434 23.16 14.77 -7.95
CA ILE A 434 22.50 15.89 -8.62
C ILE A 434 23.07 16.03 -10.02
N GLU A 435 22.20 15.90 -11.00
CA GLU A 435 22.50 16.21 -12.39
C GLU A 435 22.02 17.65 -12.66
N LYS A 436 22.99 18.55 -12.89
CA LYS A 436 22.66 19.94 -13.24
C LYS A 436 21.97 19.98 -14.58
N SER A 437 20.81 20.63 -14.63
CA SER A 437 20.23 21.00 -15.90
C SER A 437 21.05 22.15 -16.51
N PRO A 438 21.38 22.10 -17.81
CA PRO A 438 21.96 23.24 -18.52
C PRO A 438 20.98 24.43 -18.64
N GLU A 439 19.69 24.23 -18.36
CA GLU A 439 18.65 25.24 -18.43
C GLU A 439 18.22 25.71 -17.04
N ALA A 440 18.32 27.01 -16.77
CA ALA A 440 18.06 27.61 -15.44
C ALA A 440 16.61 27.44 -14.92
N HIS A 441 15.66 27.05 -15.78
CA HIS A 441 14.24 26.88 -15.43
C HIS A 441 13.81 25.43 -15.25
N VAL A 442 14.71 24.47 -15.48
CA VAL A 442 14.43 23.05 -15.30
C VAL A 442 14.98 22.62 -13.95
N ALA A 443 14.10 22.06 -13.12
CA ALA A 443 14.49 21.53 -11.82
C ALA A 443 15.64 20.52 -11.96
N GLU A 444 16.60 20.59 -11.05
CA GLU A 444 17.72 19.67 -11.05
C GLU A 444 17.22 18.23 -10.89
N LYS A 445 17.81 17.32 -11.67
CA LYS A 445 17.43 15.92 -11.58
C LYS A 445 18.18 15.28 -10.43
N VAL A 446 17.41 14.69 -9.51
CA VAL A 446 17.92 13.98 -8.33
C VAL A 446 17.83 12.48 -8.58
N THR A 447 18.98 11.81 -8.57
CA THR A 447 19.08 10.35 -8.71
C THR A 447 19.52 9.78 -7.36
N PRO A 448 18.65 9.04 -6.64
CA PRO A 448 19.02 8.46 -5.35
C PRO A 448 20.11 7.40 -5.48
N LEU A 449 20.82 7.17 -4.38
CA LEU A 449 21.80 6.10 -4.23
C LEU A 449 21.25 5.07 -3.23
N GLY A 450 21.45 3.78 -3.51
CA GLY A 450 21.14 2.72 -2.56
C GLY A 450 22.02 2.80 -1.31
N PRO A 451 21.51 2.42 -0.12
CA PRO A 451 22.23 2.53 1.15
C PRO A 451 23.56 1.75 1.13
N ASP A 452 23.60 0.56 0.53
CA ASP A 452 24.84 -0.24 0.41
C ASP A 452 25.93 0.51 -0.37
N THR A 453 25.56 1.14 -1.49
CA THR A 453 26.49 1.95 -2.31
C THR A 453 27.01 3.14 -1.52
N VAL A 454 26.13 3.84 -0.80
CA VAL A 454 26.53 4.98 0.05
C VAL A 454 27.48 4.54 1.13
N TYR A 455 27.17 3.44 1.81
CA TYR A 455 27.99 2.89 2.86
C TYR A 455 29.38 2.49 2.35
N ASP A 456 29.46 1.76 1.24
CA ASP A 456 30.75 1.35 0.67
C ASP A 456 31.61 2.55 0.23
N MET A 457 30.98 3.58 -0.34
CA MET A 457 31.67 4.80 -0.74
C MET A 457 32.07 5.67 0.45
N ALA A 458 31.34 5.68 1.56
CA ALA A 458 31.61 6.59 2.69
C ALA A 458 31.80 5.88 4.04
N LYS A 459 32.23 4.62 4.01
CA LYS A 459 32.42 3.76 5.19
C LYS A 459 33.18 4.47 6.32
N ASP A 460 34.25 5.17 5.99
CA ASP A 460 35.08 5.88 6.97
C ASP A 460 34.35 7.03 7.67
N ALA A 461 33.31 7.63 7.07
CA ALA A 461 32.48 8.62 7.76
C ALA A 461 31.50 7.98 8.74
N PHE A 462 30.97 6.80 8.40
CA PHE A 462 30.00 6.09 9.22
C PHE A 462 30.65 5.33 10.37
N ASP A 463 31.84 4.75 10.15
CA ASP A 463 32.53 3.89 11.12
C ASP A 463 33.42 4.67 12.10
N LYS A 464 33.75 5.94 11.82
CA LYS A 464 34.49 6.79 12.77
C LYS A 464 33.61 7.11 13.97
N GLU A 465 33.98 6.60 15.14
CA GLU A 465 33.43 7.07 16.42
C GLU A 465 33.68 8.58 16.55
N ILE A 466 32.62 9.38 16.45
CA ILE A 466 32.63 10.72 17.00
C ILE A 466 32.14 10.57 18.44
N LYS A 467 33.06 10.59 19.40
CA LYS A 467 32.69 10.82 20.81
C LYS A 467 31.95 12.13 20.88
N ALA A 468 30.63 12.09 21.08
CA ALA A 468 29.88 13.25 21.49
C ALA A 468 30.54 13.77 22.78
N LYS A 469 30.99 15.03 22.77
CA LYS A 469 31.52 15.65 23.98
C LYS A 469 30.36 15.81 24.96
N GLY A 470 30.33 14.98 26.01
CA GLY A 470 29.59 15.27 27.24
C GLY A 470 28.31 14.47 27.49
N GLU A 471 28.32 13.15 27.30
CA GLU A 471 27.28 12.31 27.89
C GLU A 471 27.69 11.88 29.30
N SER A 472 26.96 12.37 30.30
CA SER A 472 26.95 11.82 31.66
C SER A 472 26.10 10.56 31.68
N GLU A 473 26.57 9.51 32.34
CA GLU A 473 25.77 8.33 32.68
C GLU A 473 24.49 8.78 33.39
N GLY A 474 23.34 8.59 32.73
CA GLY A 474 22.02 8.87 33.29
C GLY A 474 21.14 9.90 32.56
N ALA A 475 21.47 10.34 31.34
CA ALA A 475 20.55 11.13 30.53
C ALA A 475 19.55 10.22 29.79
N ALA A 476 18.26 10.46 29.99
CA ALA A 476 17.19 9.81 29.25
C ALA A 476 17.42 9.95 27.74
N GLU A 477 17.36 8.81 27.05
CA GLU A 477 17.59 8.61 25.62
C GLU A 477 16.82 9.65 24.78
N THR A 478 17.54 10.63 24.23
CA THR A 478 17.03 11.43 23.12
C THR A 478 17.18 10.64 21.82
N ASN A 479 16.20 10.78 20.95
CA ASN A 479 15.90 9.98 19.76
C ASN A 479 16.92 10.04 18.59
N ASP A 480 18.19 10.33 18.85
CA ASP A 480 19.28 10.37 17.84
C ASP A 480 19.95 9.01 17.69
N ARG A 481 19.24 8.04 17.11
CA ARG A 481 19.77 6.66 16.94
C ARG A 481 20.66 6.44 15.72
N THR A 482 20.71 7.38 14.76
CA THR A 482 21.59 7.22 13.57
C THR A 482 22.95 7.89 13.78
N GLY A 483 23.05 8.88 14.67
CA GLY A 483 24.25 9.70 14.84
C GLY A 483 24.56 10.58 13.62
N LEU A 484 23.62 10.76 12.68
CA LEU A 484 23.82 11.59 11.49
C LEU A 484 23.72 13.07 11.82
N THR A 485 24.84 13.63 12.27
CA THR A 485 24.99 15.08 12.46
C THR A 485 25.27 15.81 11.16
N ALA A 486 25.11 17.14 11.16
CA ALA A 486 25.45 17.99 10.01
C ALA A 486 26.91 17.79 9.54
N GLU A 487 27.85 17.65 10.48
CA GLU A 487 29.27 17.42 10.22
C GLU A 487 29.48 16.06 9.55
N ARG A 488 28.78 15.03 10.03
CA ARG A 488 28.86 13.69 9.44
C ARG A 488 28.31 13.68 8.02
N ILE A 489 27.19 14.39 7.79
CA ILE A 489 26.61 14.52 6.46
C ILE A 489 27.60 15.18 5.50
N LEU A 490 28.23 16.28 5.90
CA LEU A 490 29.27 16.93 5.10
C LEU A 490 30.45 15.99 4.79
N ALA A 491 30.89 15.19 5.76
CA ALA A 491 31.97 14.22 5.57
C ALA A 491 31.58 13.14 4.55
N VAL A 492 30.35 12.61 4.62
CA VAL A 492 29.83 11.65 3.64
C VAL A 492 29.76 12.28 2.26
N LEU A 493 29.18 13.48 2.11
CA LEU A 493 29.10 14.18 0.82
C LEU A 493 30.47 14.41 0.19
N ALA A 494 31.48 14.74 1.00
CA ALA A 494 32.85 14.90 0.55
C ALA A 494 33.43 13.57 0.01
N MET A 495 33.24 12.46 0.74
CA MET A 495 33.70 11.14 0.32
C MET A 495 32.98 10.63 -0.93
N LEU A 496 31.66 10.84 -1.04
CA LEU A 496 30.91 10.49 -2.24
C LEU A 496 31.48 11.20 -3.47
N ARG A 497 31.77 12.50 -3.36
CA ARG A 497 32.40 13.28 -4.43
C ARG A 497 33.83 12.85 -4.73
N GLU A 498 34.60 12.47 -3.71
CA GLU A 498 35.97 12.01 -3.87
C GLU A 498 36.03 10.68 -4.63
N LYS A 499 35.18 9.71 -4.25
CA LYS A 499 35.15 8.38 -4.85
C LYS A 499 34.33 8.28 -6.13
N ASP A 500 33.53 9.29 -6.46
CA ASP A 500 32.83 9.35 -7.73
C ASP A 500 33.79 9.68 -8.88
N GLU A 501 33.89 8.77 -9.85
CA GLU A 501 34.71 8.94 -11.05
C GLU A 501 34.31 10.18 -11.86
N LYS A 502 33.02 10.52 -11.86
CA LYS A 502 32.46 11.66 -12.60
C LYS A 502 32.56 12.98 -11.83
N LYS A 503 33.08 12.96 -10.59
CA LYS A 503 33.16 14.12 -9.68
C LYS A 503 31.85 14.91 -9.60
N GLY A 504 30.73 14.20 -9.59
CA GLY A 504 29.38 14.75 -9.55
C GLY A 504 29.09 15.53 -8.26
N GLU A 505 27.98 16.26 -8.28
CA GLU A 505 27.45 16.91 -7.09
C GLU A 505 26.53 15.94 -6.34
N PHE A 506 26.62 15.94 -5.02
CA PHE A 506 25.86 15.06 -4.14
C PHE A 506 25.10 15.87 -3.10
N ALA A 507 23.96 15.33 -2.68
CA ALA A 507 23.15 15.88 -1.60
C ALA A 507 22.55 14.78 -0.74
N TYR A 508 22.11 15.21 0.44
CA TYR A 508 21.27 14.42 1.32
C TYR A 508 19.89 15.07 1.43
N VAL A 509 18.85 14.31 1.13
CA VAL A 509 17.46 14.73 1.31
C VAL A 509 17.01 14.24 2.68
N CYS A 510 16.37 15.08 3.47
CA CYS A 510 15.63 14.68 4.67
C CYS A 510 14.74 15.84 5.15
N ALA A 511 13.76 15.54 6.00
CA ALA A 511 12.96 16.56 6.68
C ALA A 511 12.32 17.62 5.75
N GLY A 512 11.91 17.23 4.55
CA GLY A 512 11.29 18.15 3.57
C GLY A 512 12.28 19.07 2.84
N LYS A 513 13.60 18.92 3.05
CA LYS A 513 14.64 19.74 2.40
C LYS A 513 15.71 18.88 1.73
N LEU A 514 16.43 19.51 0.82
CA LEU A 514 17.65 18.98 0.21
C LEU A 514 18.86 19.72 0.76
N TYR A 515 19.85 18.98 1.27
CA TYR A 515 21.06 19.49 1.90
C TYR A 515 22.31 19.23 1.05
N ARG A 516 23.10 20.27 0.82
CA ARG A 516 24.36 20.24 0.06
C ARG A 516 25.50 20.83 0.87
N ALA A 517 26.73 20.52 0.47
CA ALA A 517 27.89 21.26 0.95
C ALA A 517 27.81 22.73 0.49
N GLY A 518 27.68 23.65 1.45
CA GLY A 518 27.65 25.09 1.25
C GLY A 518 29.00 25.76 1.47
N ALA A 519 28.98 27.09 1.57
CA ALA A 519 30.18 27.88 1.88
C ALA A 519 30.68 27.61 3.31
N ALA A 520 31.98 27.79 3.53
CA ALA A 520 32.63 27.68 4.84
C ALA A 520 32.44 26.34 5.59
N GLY A 521 32.14 25.25 4.87
CA GLY A 521 31.99 23.93 5.47
C GLY A 521 30.68 23.76 6.27
N ALA A 522 29.62 24.49 5.92
CA ALA A 522 28.27 24.30 6.46
C ALA A 522 27.35 23.62 5.44
N LEU A 523 26.24 23.01 5.90
CA LEU A 523 25.19 22.52 5.01
C LEU A 523 24.28 23.67 4.54
N ALA A 524 24.04 23.74 3.23
CA ALA A 524 23.03 24.59 2.64
C ALA A 524 21.74 23.79 2.42
N ALA A 525 20.63 24.25 2.97
CA ALA A 525 19.31 23.66 2.78
C ALA A 525 18.56 24.37 1.66
N ALA A 526 17.86 23.61 0.82
CA ALA A 526 17.01 24.13 -0.25
C ALA A 526 15.69 23.34 -0.33
N ASP A 527 14.64 24.01 -0.78
CA ASP A 527 13.40 23.35 -1.16
C ASP A 527 13.60 22.53 -2.43
N HIS A 528 13.08 21.31 -2.44
CA HIS A 528 13.17 20.45 -3.61
C HIS A 528 11.98 19.48 -3.66
N ALA A 529 11.44 19.25 -4.86
CA ALA A 529 10.30 18.35 -5.06
C ALA A 529 10.59 16.92 -4.57
N ALA A 530 11.82 16.44 -4.72
CA ALA A 530 12.23 15.11 -4.23
C ALA A 530 12.20 14.94 -2.70
N ALA A 531 12.14 16.05 -1.94
CA ALA A 531 12.03 16.02 -0.48
C ALA A 531 10.58 15.94 0.03
N TRP A 532 9.59 16.05 -0.87
CA TRP A 532 8.19 15.85 -0.52
C TRP A 532 7.90 14.38 -0.16
N PRO A 533 6.93 14.13 0.75
CA PRO A 533 6.58 12.81 1.21
C PRO A 533 5.97 11.94 0.11
N ALA A 534 6.23 10.63 0.20
CA ALA A 534 5.36 9.64 -0.42
C ALA A 534 4.05 9.58 0.37
N ALA A 535 2.91 9.64 -0.34
CA ALA A 535 1.58 9.71 0.28
C ALA A 535 0.60 8.72 -0.34
N TRP A 536 -0.20 8.05 0.49
CA TRP A 536 -1.24 7.11 0.03
C TRP A 536 -2.51 7.20 0.88
N PRO A 537 -3.69 6.90 0.30
CA PRO A 537 -4.99 7.14 0.93
C PRO A 537 -5.29 6.17 2.07
N ILE A 538 -6.08 6.67 3.02
CA ILE A 538 -6.65 5.88 4.12
C ILE A 538 -8.11 5.58 3.78
N GLY A 539 -8.47 4.29 3.78
CA GLY A 539 -9.82 3.79 3.54
C GLY A 539 -10.24 2.68 4.51
N HIS A 540 -9.53 2.56 5.64
CA HIS A 540 -9.74 1.55 6.67
C HIS A 540 -9.81 2.21 8.05
N ASN A 541 -10.12 1.40 9.07
CA ASN A 541 -10.45 1.87 10.41
C ASN A 541 -11.61 2.85 10.32
N VAL A 542 -12.63 2.45 9.56
CA VAL A 542 -13.81 3.23 9.30
C VAL A 542 -14.65 3.27 10.57
N ARG A 543 -14.96 4.48 11.03
CA ARG A 543 -15.76 4.75 12.22
C ARG A 543 -17.23 4.93 11.87
N PRO A 544 -18.16 4.55 12.76
CA PRO A 544 -19.59 4.74 12.56
C PRO A 544 -19.97 6.23 12.49
N ALA A 545 -21.17 6.50 11.99
CA ALA A 545 -21.72 7.86 11.87
C ALA A 545 -21.66 8.64 13.19
N ALA A 546 -21.92 8.00 14.33
CA ALA A 546 -21.90 8.66 15.65
C ALA A 546 -20.50 9.08 16.14
N GLN A 547 -19.44 8.58 15.52
CA GLN A 547 -18.04 8.89 15.88
C GLN A 547 -17.32 9.68 14.78
N SER A 548 -18.04 10.10 13.75
CA SER A 548 -17.46 10.78 12.59
C SER A 548 -17.01 12.20 12.94
N LEU A 549 -15.98 12.69 12.26
CA LEU A 549 -15.50 14.06 12.47
C LEU A 549 -16.61 15.07 12.13
N GLY A 550 -16.83 16.06 13.00
CA GLY A 550 -17.86 17.09 12.83
C GLY A 550 -19.25 16.70 13.33
N THR A 551 -19.39 15.55 14.00
CA THR A 551 -20.65 15.12 14.62
C THR A 551 -20.99 15.87 15.90
N GLY A 552 -19.99 16.43 16.59
CA GLY A 552 -20.19 17.27 17.76
C GLY A 552 -20.69 18.64 17.36
N GLU A 553 -19.85 19.41 16.67
CA GLU A 553 -20.18 20.77 16.24
C GLU A 553 -19.41 21.21 14.98
N CYS A 554 -19.90 22.26 14.31
CA CYS A 554 -19.24 22.79 13.11
C CYS A 554 -17.80 23.27 13.39
N THR A 555 -17.50 23.66 14.62
CA THR A 555 -16.19 24.13 15.07
C THR A 555 -15.14 23.02 15.17
N ASP A 556 -15.54 21.74 15.17
CA ASP A 556 -14.62 20.61 15.06
C ASP A 556 -13.74 20.72 13.79
N CYS A 557 -14.29 21.31 12.73
CA CYS A 557 -13.62 21.51 11.45
C CYS A 557 -13.39 22.98 11.08
N HIS A 558 -14.25 23.89 11.55
CA HIS A 558 -14.20 25.32 11.22
C HIS A 558 -13.72 26.20 12.38
N GLY A 559 -13.19 25.63 13.47
CA GLY A 559 -12.52 26.37 14.54
C GLY A 559 -11.18 26.96 14.10
N PHE A 560 -10.67 27.94 14.86
CA PHE A 560 -9.37 28.58 14.61
C PHE A 560 -8.16 27.66 14.86
N ASP A 561 -8.40 26.59 15.58
CA ASP A 561 -7.47 25.55 15.98
C ASP A 561 -7.97 24.18 15.49
N ALA A 562 -8.91 24.12 14.55
CA ALA A 562 -9.43 22.85 14.06
C ALA A 562 -8.30 21.97 13.50
N PRO A 563 -8.03 20.77 14.05
CA PRO A 563 -6.93 19.89 13.63
C PRO A 563 -6.89 19.59 12.13
N ILE A 564 -8.07 19.46 11.52
CA ILE A 564 -8.19 19.20 10.08
C ILE A 564 -7.60 20.33 9.23
N ALA A 565 -7.57 21.57 9.69
CA ALA A 565 -7.10 22.73 8.92
C ALA A 565 -5.79 23.32 9.45
N PHE A 566 -5.63 23.37 10.77
CA PHE A 566 -4.54 24.08 11.44
C PHE A 566 -3.62 23.17 12.25
N GLY A 567 -3.85 21.84 12.22
CA GLY A 567 -2.97 20.89 12.87
C GLY A 567 -1.54 20.92 12.29
N GLU A 568 -0.59 20.47 13.10
CA GLU A 568 0.82 20.34 12.77
C GLU A 568 1.09 18.93 12.25
N VAL A 569 1.54 18.86 11.00
CA VAL A 569 2.02 17.64 10.36
C VAL A 569 3.49 17.47 10.70
N GLU A 570 3.82 16.42 11.43
CA GLU A 570 5.20 16.10 11.74
C GLU A 570 5.96 15.75 10.46
N VAL A 571 7.18 16.29 10.32
CA VAL A 571 8.10 16.00 9.23
C VAL A 571 9.33 15.25 9.79
N PRO A 572 9.30 13.90 9.84
CA PRO A 572 10.31 13.16 10.58
C PRO A 572 11.69 13.20 9.89
N SER A 573 12.77 13.27 10.68
CA SER A 573 14.15 13.25 10.18
C SER A 573 14.99 12.17 10.86
N PRO A 574 15.60 11.23 10.12
CA PRO A 574 16.52 10.27 10.72
C PRO A 574 17.86 10.90 11.13
N ALA A 575 18.14 12.14 10.72
CA ALA A 575 19.35 12.89 11.08
C ALA A 575 19.04 13.94 12.16
N THR A 576 20.07 14.52 12.78
CA THR A 576 19.87 15.62 13.76
C THR A 576 19.41 16.91 13.08
N ILE A 577 19.71 17.08 11.80
CA ILE A 577 19.17 18.16 10.99
C ILE A 577 17.67 17.96 10.72
N GLY A 578 16.89 19.03 10.84
CA GLY A 578 15.46 18.98 10.58
C GLY A 578 14.63 18.19 11.61
N GLN A 579 15.16 17.93 12.81
CA GLN A 579 14.35 17.41 13.91
C GLN A 579 13.32 18.46 14.39
N GLY A 580 12.14 17.99 14.78
CA GLY A 580 11.06 18.84 15.27
C GLY A 580 10.42 19.74 14.21
N VAL A 581 10.75 19.57 12.93
CA VAL A 581 10.10 20.30 11.84
C VAL A 581 8.66 19.83 11.71
N THR A 582 7.75 20.80 11.61
CA THR A 582 6.34 20.58 11.32
C THR A 582 5.92 21.41 10.11
N MET A 583 4.87 20.97 9.42
CA MET A 583 4.19 21.71 8.35
C MET A 583 2.73 21.89 8.72
N ALA A 584 2.12 23.01 8.34
CA ALA A 584 0.72 23.23 8.66
C ALA A 584 -0.21 22.40 7.76
N MET A 585 -1.27 21.83 8.33
CA MET A 585 -2.20 20.94 7.61
C MET A 585 -2.83 21.59 6.37
N TYR A 586 -3.13 22.89 6.40
CA TYR A 586 -3.73 23.61 5.26
C TYR A 586 -2.81 23.63 4.02
N GLU A 587 -1.49 23.49 4.19
CA GLU A 587 -0.54 23.48 3.07
C GLU A 587 -0.77 22.26 2.16
N PHE A 588 -1.22 21.15 2.73
CA PHE A 588 -1.54 19.92 1.98
C PHE A 588 -2.92 19.96 1.31
N GLN A 589 -3.75 20.94 1.66
CA GLN A 589 -5.11 21.10 1.12
C GLN A 589 -5.17 22.11 -0.02
N ASP A 590 -4.05 22.74 -0.37
CA ASP A 590 -3.98 23.88 -1.27
C ASP A 590 -4.94 25.02 -0.83
N ARG A 591 -4.98 25.32 0.47
CA ARG A 591 -5.88 26.33 1.06
C ARG A 591 -5.12 27.52 1.64
N ASP A 592 -5.67 28.71 1.46
CA ASP A 592 -5.15 29.92 2.09
C ASP A 592 -5.57 29.96 3.57
N PRO A 593 -4.63 30.06 4.53
CA PRO A 593 -4.95 30.17 5.94
C PRO A 593 -5.82 31.40 6.27
N LEU A 594 -5.75 32.49 5.49
CA LEU A 594 -6.61 33.66 5.68
C LEU A 594 -8.06 33.35 5.30
N GLU A 595 -8.29 32.60 4.23
CA GLU A 595 -9.64 32.14 3.84
C GLU A 595 -10.24 31.27 4.94
N LEU A 596 -9.47 30.30 5.44
CA LEU A 596 -9.90 29.39 6.51
C LEU A 596 -10.21 30.14 7.81
N LYS A 597 -9.38 31.10 8.20
CA LYS A 597 -9.61 31.94 9.39
C LYS A 597 -10.82 32.87 9.22
N ALA A 598 -11.03 33.44 8.03
CA ALA A 598 -12.22 34.25 7.75
C ALA A 598 -13.51 33.41 7.87
N TRP A 599 -13.47 32.16 7.39
CA TRP A 599 -14.54 31.20 7.60
C TRP A 599 -14.76 30.89 9.08
N ALA A 600 -13.70 30.66 9.86
CA ALA A 600 -13.79 30.44 11.30
C ALA A 600 -14.45 31.63 12.03
N MET A 601 -14.15 32.87 11.65
CA MET A 601 -14.79 34.07 12.21
C MET A 601 -16.31 34.07 11.99
N SER A 602 -16.79 33.54 10.86
CA SER A 602 -18.23 33.48 10.57
C SER A 602 -19.00 32.64 11.61
N TYR A 603 -18.37 31.61 12.17
CA TYR A 603 -18.95 30.77 13.20
C TYR A 603 -18.93 31.45 14.58
N LEU A 604 -17.90 32.25 14.88
CA LEU A 604 -17.85 33.08 16.10
C LEU A 604 -19.03 34.07 16.15
N PHE A 605 -19.38 34.68 15.03
CA PHE A 605 -20.49 35.64 14.95
C PHE A 605 -21.86 35.00 14.65
N ARG A 606 -21.92 33.69 14.43
CA ARG A 606 -23.16 32.98 14.09
C ARG A 606 -24.27 33.16 15.15
N PRO A 607 -24.01 33.13 16.46
CA PRO A 607 -25.05 33.40 17.46
C PRO A 607 -25.65 34.80 17.31
N MET A 608 -24.80 35.82 17.11
CA MET A 608 -25.23 37.20 16.89
C MET A 608 -26.06 37.31 15.60
N PHE A 609 -25.61 36.68 14.52
CA PHE A 609 -26.37 36.66 13.26
C PHE A 609 -27.76 36.03 13.42
N LYS A 610 -27.86 34.91 14.16
CA LYS A 610 -29.16 34.29 14.48
C LYS A 610 -30.06 35.23 15.29
N VAL A 611 -29.52 35.86 16.34
CA VAL A 611 -30.28 36.79 17.19
C VAL A 611 -30.78 37.98 16.38
N VAL A 612 -29.91 38.63 15.60
CA VAL A 612 -30.28 39.78 14.75
C VAL A 612 -31.27 39.36 13.67
N GLY A 613 -31.08 38.20 13.05
CA GLY A 613 -31.99 37.65 12.05
C GLY A 613 -33.39 37.40 12.61
N PHE A 614 -33.51 36.73 13.76
CA PHE A 614 -34.80 36.51 14.42
C PHE A 614 -35.43 37.79 14.94
N ALA A 615 -34.64 38.74 15.47
CA ALA A 615 -35.15 40.05 15.87
C ALA A 615 -35.73 40.81 14.67
N THR A 616 -35.01 40.81 13.53
CA THR A 616 -35.46 41.45 12.29
C THR A 616 -36.72 40.78 11.74
N ALA A 617 -36.76 39.44 11.72
CA ALA A 617 -37.95 38.70 11.32
C ALA A 617 -39.15 38.97 12.24
N GLY A 618 -38.91 39.10 13.55
CA GLY A 618 -39.93 39.47 14.54
C GLY A 618 -40.48 40.88 14.31
N VAL A 619 -39.61 41.86 14.00
CA VAL A 619 -40.03 43.22 13.63
C VAL A 619 -40.87 43.20 12.35
N ILE A 620 -40.43 42.48 11.31
CA ILE A 620 -41.19 42.34 10.06
C ILE A 620 -42.55 41.70 10.33
N ALA A 621 -42.61 40.62 11.13
CA ALA A 621 -43.85 39.95 11.48
C ALA A 621 -44.80 40.89 12.25
N ALA A 622 -44.29 41.69 13.19
CA ALA A 622 -45.07 42.68 13.91
C ALA A 622 -45.64 43.77 12.99
N ILE A 623 -44.85 44.25 12.02
CA ILE A 623 -45.31 45.21 11.00
C ILE A 623 -46.41 44.59 10.14
N LEU A 624 -46.23 43.36 9.66
CA LEU A 624 -47.24 42.66 8.86
C LEU A 624 -48.53 42.41 9.65
N LEU A 625 -48.43 42.03 10.93
CA LEU A 625 -49.58 41.90 11.84
C LEU A 625 -50.31 43.24 12.03
N LEU A 626 -49.58 44.34 12.20
CA LEU A 626 -50.18 45.67 12.31
C LEU A 626 -50.98 46.02 11.05
N TYR A 627 -50.40 45.82 9.86
CA TYR A 627 -51.09 46.06 8.59
C TYR A 627 -52.30 45.15 8.41
N LEU A 628 -52.21 43.88 8.83
CA LEU A 628 -53.35 42.95 8.82
C LEU A 628 -54.49 43.47 9.72
N PHE A 629 -54.20 43.91 10.94
CA PHE A 629 -55.22 44.46 11.83
C PHE A 629 -55.80 45.77 11.33
N MET A 630 -54.99 46.64 10.74
CA MET A 630 -55.48 47.87 10.10
C MET A 630 -56.42 47.55 8.92
N GLY A 631 -56.06 46.57 8.09
CA GLY A 631 -56.90 46.09 7.00
C GLY A 631 -58.23 45.50 7.52
N LEU A 632 -58.18 44.66 8.55
CA LEU A 632 -59.37 44.08 9.19
C LEU A 632 -60.28 45.17 9.77
N ALA A 633 -59.70 46.16 10.46
CA ALA A 633 -60.45 47.27 11.03
C ALA A 633 -61.12 48.13 9.93
N ALA A 634 -60.45 48.37 8.81
CA ALA A 634 -61.05 49.06 7.67
C ALA A 634 -62.21 48.26 7.06
N LEU A 635 -62.05 46.94 6.94
CA LEU A 635 -63.04 46.03 6.39
C LEU A 635 -64.27 45.91 7.28
N LEU A 636 -64.08 45.85 8.61
CA LEU A 636 -65.16 45.88 9.61
C LEU A 636 -65.91 47.22 9.59
N ARG A 637 -65.21 48.36 9.46
CA ARG A 637 -65.87 49.67 9.31
C ARG A 637 -66.70 49.75 8.03
N TRP A 638 -66.16 49.26 6.92
CA TRP A 638 -66.88 49.19 5.65
C TRP A 638 -68.11 48.27 5.72
N ALA A 639 -68.02 47.13 6.40
CA ALA A 639 -69.16 46.26 6.63
C ALA A 639 -70.22 46.92 7.54
N GLY A 640 -69.78 47.66 8.56
CA GLY A 640 -70.66 48.41 9.46
C GLY A 640 -71.43 49.55 8.78
N THR A 641 -70.85 50.23 7.79
CA THR A 641 -71.57 51.26 7.00
C THR A 641 -72.59 50.67 6.02
N LYS A 642 -72.57 49.36 5.79
CA LYS A 642 -73.54 48.61 4.98
C LYS A 642 -74.66 47.97 5.82
N ALA A 643 -74.60 48.04 7.15
CA ALA A 643 -75.65 47.52 8.02
C ALA A 643 -76.87 48.46 8.00
N PRO A 644 -78.09 47.96 7.76
CA PRO A 644 -79.31 48.79 7.78
C PRO A 644 -79.56 49.34 9.19
N PRO A 645 -80.10 50.56 9.33
CA PRO A 645 -80.39 51.14 10.65
C PRO A 645 -81.39 50.25 11.39
N GLY A 646 -81.07 49.93 12.64
CA GLY A 646 -81.96 49.15 13.52
C GLY A 646 -83.29 49.89 13.77
N PRO A 647 -84.38 49.16 14.00
CA PRO A 647 -85.71 49.75 14.20
C PRO A 647 -85.72 50.62 15.48
N ALA A 648 -86.24 51.84 15.33
CA ALA A 648 -86.44 52.82 16.40
C ALA A 648 -87.65 52.49 17.29
#